data_AF-A0A3N2AQC1-F1
#
_entry.id   AF-A0A3N2AQC1-F1
#
_cell.length_a   1.000
_cell.length_b   1.000
_cell.length_c   1.000
_cell.angle_alpha   90.00
_cell.angle_beta   90.00
_cell.angle_gamma   90.00
#
_symmetry.space_group_name_H-M   'P 1'
#
loop_
_entity.id
_entity.type
_entity.pdbx_description
1 polymer ?
#
loop_
_entity_poly.entity_id
_entity_poly.type
_entity_poly.pdbx_seq_one_letter_code
_entity_poly.pdbx_strand_id
1 'polypeptide(L)'
;MTGSGDPDRIELQQQIDSLRAQLEQAEARAERPDAWDPKVWASRASRIGSMGARAVRRAKAAASGPRAKRATDRTRPSSFPAWQRRLEGARFVGFPTHWRERTGPATAAPVAVVLHCHYAELLDELLAALPAIGEPFDLYVTNSSGQAISAARLAAAGAAHAEVLTVENHGRDIWPLVQVVNAGILDPYDVVLKVHTKRSEWREGHGELEGSGADWRAALVGSLLGPHTRGIVEAFRRDRSIGIVTADGSVAGPEHWGSNLDLVRGILERLSMPLEPDELRFAAGSMYWIRGFLLQALRALRIDRDDFEDEAGDIDGTAAHAIERIIGIGAVEAGLDVLELRELDARGDRASVDGRVVAFYLPQFHRTAENDRWWGAGFTEWANVAKAKPLYPGHQVPLMPGELGFYDLALDEVRQRQRDMAAAHGVAGLMYYHYWFAGRRVLGLPLQRLADGDVDQPFCVMWANENWTRRWDGLDANVLIGQDYDRVPATEFIEDILPMLRDPRWMRVDGAAIVAVYKIGTVPDAAATIAHWRERARQEGAGELHLLAVDVGEQMGGLPREELVGLADGTLTFAPHNLPWIPSDRAGEADERFAGNLMGYRGTADAAIAQLGSLDEHHYPGVMVTFDNTARKQWTPMAFTGANPWTFRRWLAAALDAQADRPAERRIVFVNAWNEWAESAVLEPTDQFGQTYLLACRQVSPPR
;
A
#
# COMPACT_ATOMS: atom_id res chain seq x y z
N MET A 1 41.26 54.71 23.01
CA MET A 1 41.52 53.94 24.25
C MET A 1 40.14 53.62 24.81
N THR A 2 39.58 52.43 24.90
CA THR A 2 39.98 51.00 24.82
C THR A 2 38.66 50.30 24.45
N GLY A 3 38.54 49.53 23.37
CA GLY A 3 39.06 48.17 23.30
C GLY A 3 38.24 47.15 24.09
N SER A 4 36.90 47.09 23.93
CA SER A 4 36.09 45.94 24.36
C SER A 4 35.72 45.12 23.12
N GLY A 5 36.51 44.10 22.81
CA GLY A 5 36.15 43.12 21.80
C GLY A 5 34.90 42.38 22.23
N ASP A 6 33.97 42.23 21.29
CA ASP A 6 32.77 41.42 21.41
C ASP A 6 33.17 39.97 21.79
N PRO A 7 32.80 39.48 22.99
CA PRO A 7 33.18 38.16 23.48
C PRO A 7 32.82 37.05 22.47
N ASP A 8 31.68 37.19 21.80
CA ASP A 8 31.18 36.21 20.84
C ASP A 8 32.04 36.16 19.57
N ARG A 9 32.64 37.30 19.18
CA ARG A 9 33.52 37.39 18.02
C ARG A 9 34.92 36.84 18.30
N ILE A 10 35.40 36.99 19.54
CA ILE A 10 36.65 36.38 20.00
C ILE A 10 36.49 34.86 20.09
N GLU A 11 35.35 34.39 20.61
CA GLU A 11 35.06 32.96 20.72
C GLU A 11 34.90 32.29 19.35
N LEU A 12 34.23 32.95 18.39
CA LEU A 12 34.15 32.47 17.00
C LEU A 12 35.52 32.42 16.31
N GLN A 13 36.37 33.43 16.52
CA GLN A 13 37.70 33.46 15.91
C GLN A 13 38.60 32.35 16.51
N GLN A 14 38.51 32.10 17.82
CA GLN A 14 39.22 30.99 18.48
C GLN A 14 38.75 29.61 17.97
N GLN A 15 37.46 29.45 17.69
CA GLN A 15 36.92 28.22 17.09
C GLN A 15 37.40 28.03 15.64
N ILE A 16 37.46 29.10 14.85
CA ILE A 16 37.98 29.06 13.47
C ILE A 16 39.47 28.71 13.45
N ASP A 17 40.26 29.33 14.34
CA ASP A 17 41.70 29.08 14.42
C ASP A 17 42.00 27.66 14.92
N SER A 18 41.18 27.13 15.85
CA SER A 18 41.25 25.74 16.29
C SER A 18 40.96 24.75 15.15
N LEU A 19 39.94 25.01 14.33
CA LEU A 19 39.60 24.18 13.18
C LEU A 19 40.68 24.23 12.09
N ARG A 20 41.31 25.38 11.85
CA ARG A 20 42.45 25.50 10.92
C ARG A 20 43.66 24.71 11.39
N ALA A 21 44.00 24.79 12.68
CA ALA A 21 45.10 24.00 13.25
C ALA A 21 44.84 22.48 13.19
N GLN A 22 43.58 22.06 13.37
CA GLN A 22 43.18 20.66 13.21
C GLN A 22 43.28 20.18 11.75
N LEU A 23 42.98 21.07 10.79
CA LEU A 23 43.12 20.78 9.36
C LEU A 23 44.58 20.66 8.95
N GLU A 24 45.45 21.60 9.36
CA GLU A 24 46.90 21.52 9.10
C GLU A 24 47.54 20.27 9.74
N GLN A 25 47.11 19.87 10.95
CA GLN A 25 47.56 18.60 11.55
C GLN A 25 47.03 17.36 10.81
N ALA A 26 45.86 17.43 10.19
CA ALA A 26 45.31 16.34 9.39
C ALA A 26 46.03 16.22 8.04
N GLU A 27 46.36 17.35 7.41
CA GLU A 27 47.14 17.42 6.17
C GLU A 27 48.59 16.94 6.40
N ALA A 28 49.26 17.39 7.47
CA ALA A 28 50.59 16.91 7.84
C ALA A 28 50.62 15.41 8.25
N ARG A 29 49.48 14.83 8.63
CA ARG A 29 49.34 13.39 8.88
C ARG A 29 49.07 12.58 7.61
N ALA A 30 48.52 13.20 6.56
CA ALA A 30 48.26 12.56 5.28
C ALA A 30 49.53 12.40 4.42
N GLU A 31 50.58 13.20 4.69
CA GLU A 31 51.87 13.13 3.99
C GLU A 31 52.84 12.04 4.51
N ARG A 32 52.44 11.22 5.49
CA ARG A 32 53.29 10.12 5.97
C ARG A 32 53.21 8.89 5.04
N PRO A 33 54.34 8.33 4.57
CA PRO A 33 54.36 7.19 3.68
C PRO A 33 54.17 5.88 4.45
N ASP A 34 52.98 5.68 5.01
CA ASP A 34 52.58 4.42 5.64
C ASP A 34 51.52 3.73 4.74
N ALA A 35 51.67 2.42 4.53
CA ALA A 35 51.01 1.62 3.50
C ALA A 35 49.47 1.81 3.39
N TRP A 36 49.00 1.97 2.16
CA TRP A 36 47.60 2.21 1.79
C TRP A 36 46.72 0.98 2.09
N ASP A 37 45.92 1.04 3.16
CA ASP A 37 44.83 0.09 3.45
C ASP A 37 43.45 0.74 3.10
N PRO A 38 42.75 0.24 2.06
CA PRO A 38 41.47 0.78 1.61
C PRO A 38 40.36 0.75 2.68
N LYS A 39 40.39 -0.21 3.61
CA LYS A 39 39.33 -0.39 4.62
C LYS A 39 39.40 0.66 5.74
N VAL A 40 40.61 1.09 6.09
CA VAL A 40 40.81 2.14 7.11
C VAL A 40 40.38 3.50 6.57
N TRP A 41 40.63 3.77 5.30
CA TRP A 41 40.27 5.03 4.63
C TRP A 41 38.78 5.14 4.31
N ALA A 42 38.09 4.05 3.93
CA ALA A 42 36.63 4.05 3.74
C ALA A 42 35.88 4.36 5.05
N SER A 43 36.31 3.78 6.18
CA SER A 43 35.68 4.08 7.47
C SER A 43 35.93 5.52 7.94
N ARG A 44 37.12 6.06 7.67
CA ARG A 44 37.48 7.46 7.99
C ARG A 44 36.78 8.47 7.08
N ALA A 45 36.66 8.19 5.78
CA ALA A 45 35.89 8.99 4.85
C ALA A 45 34.40 9.02 5.22
N SER A 46 33.83 7.89 5.69
CA SER A 46 32.45 7.87 6.20
C SER A 46 32.28 8.72 7.48
N ARG A 47 33.26 8.72 8.39
CA ARG A 47 33.22 9.54 9.62
C ARG A 47 33.40 11.03 9.31
N ILE A 48 34.33 11.39 8.43
CA ILE A 48 34.54 12.79 7.99
C ILE A 48 33.33 13.27 7.20
N GLY A 49 32.73 12.42 6.35
CA GLY A 49 31.47 12.68 5.66
C GLY A 49 30.29 12.88 6.62
N SER A 50 30.19 12.08 7.69
CA SER A 50 29.14 12.24 8.71
C SER A 50 29.31 13.51 9.56
N MET A 51 30.56 13.92 9.83
CA MET A 51 30.87 15.14 10.57
C MET A 51 30.66 16.39 9.68
N GLY A 52 31.07 16.31 8.41
CA GLY A 52 30.81 17.34 7.40
C GLY A 52 29.31 17.52 7.13
N ALA A 53 28.55 16.43 7.02
CA ALA A 53 27.09 16.48 6.88
C ALA A 53 26.40 17.07 8.13
N ARG A 54 26.90 16.78 9.35
CA ARG A 54 26.42 17.42 10.59
C ARG A 54 26.77 18.90 10.67
N ALA A 55 27.97 19.30 10.26
CA ALA A 55 28.40 20.69 10.24
C ALA A 55 27.62 21.51 9.18
N VAL A 56 27.42 20.95 7.99
CA VAL A 56 26.60 21.55 6.92
C VAL A 56 25.12 21.61 7.34
N ARG A 57 24.58 20.60 8.05
CA ARG A 57 23.22 20.67 8.63
C ARG A 57 23.11 21.74 9.72
N ARG A 58 24.11 21.89 10.60
CA ARG A 58 24.12 22.96 11.62
C ARG A 58 24.26 24.35 10.98
N ALA A 59 25.08 24.49 9.94
CA ALA A 59 25.22 25.75 9.20
C ALA A 59 23.95 26.09 8.40
N LYS A 60 23.29 25.10 7.76
CA LYS A 60 21.97 25.30 7.12
C LYS A 60 20.87 25.63 8.13
N ALA A 61 20.88 25.02 9.32
CA ALA A 61 19.94 25.30 10.39
C ALA A 61 20.17 26.68 11.03
N ALA A 62 21.41 27.18 11.05
CA ALA A 62 21.75 28.53 11.53
C ALA A 62 21.50 29.62 10.47
N ALA A 63 21.60 29.28 9.17
CA ALA A 63 21.33 30.19 8.05
C ALA A 63 19.83 30.29 7.72
N SER A 64 19.03 29.28 8.05
CA SER A 64 17.58 29.45 8.17
C SER A 64 17.30 30.21 9.46
N GLY A 65 17.03 31.52 9.36
CA GLY A 65 16.46 32.28 10.47
C GLY A 65 15.29 31.53 11.11
N PRO A 66 14.94 31.81 12.38
CA PRO A 66 14.04 30.97 13.17
C PRO A 66 12.81 30.62 12.34
N ARG A 67 12.74 29.36 11.87
CA ARG A 67 11.52 28.81 11.31
C ARG A 67 10.52 28.97 12.43
N ALA A 68 9.55 29.86 12.23
CA ALA A 68 8.44 30.04 13.15
C ALA A 68 7.98 28.64 13.54
N LYS A 69 7.98 28.35 14.84
CA LYS A 69 7.27 27.18 15.38
C LYS A 69 5.84 27.32 14.86
N ARG A 70 5.53 26.65 13.76
CA ARG A 70 4.23 26.72 13.09
C ARG A 70 3.23 26.20 14.10
N ALA A 71 2.33 27.07 14.53
CA ALA A 71 1.18 26.68 15.32
C ALA A 71 0.29 25.82 14.42
N THR A 72 0.56 24.51 14.36
CA THR A 72 -0.50 23.56 14.03
C THR A 72 -1.53 23.69 15.14
N ASP A 73 -2.81 23.74 14.78
CA ASP A 73 -3.90 23.82 15.75
C ASP A 73 -4.04 22.46 16.46
N ARG A 74 -3.08 22.16 17.36
CA ARG A 74 -2.92 20.88 18.08
C ARG A 74 -4.09 20.53 19.01
N THR A 75 -5.08 21.42 19.10
CA THR A 75 -6.26 21.31 19.96
C THR A 75 -7.49 20.82 19.19
N ARG A 76 -7.47 20.79 17.86
CA ARG A 76 -8.62 20.30 17.08
C ARG A 76 -8.88 18.82 17.29
N PRO A 77 -10.15 18.36 17.23
CA PRO A 77 -10.51 16.96 17.51
C PRO A 77 -9.83 15.96 16.55
N SER A 78 -9.68 16.34 15.28
CA SER A 78 -9.05 15.55 14.21
C SER A 78 -7.51 15.61 14.18
N SER A 79 -6.88 16.44 15.02
CA SER A 79 -5.42 16.59 15.02
C SER A 79 -4.69 15.29 15.36
N PHE A 80 -3.49 15.09 14.79
CA PHE A 80 -2.67 13.91 15.04
C PHE A 80 -2.43 13.63 16.54
N PRO A 81 -2.08 14.62 17.39
CA PRO A 81 -1.93 14.37 18.83
C PRO A 81 -3.23 13.95 19.53
N ALA A 82 -4.39 14.44 19.10
CA ALA A 82 -5.68 14.06 19.66
C ALA A 82 -6.04 12.61 19.29
N TRP A 83 -5.83 12.25 18.02
CA TRP A 83 -5.99 10.89 17.53
C TRP A 83 -5.07 9.89 18.26
N GLN A 84 -3.80 10.24 18.43
CA GLN A 84 -2.84 9.36 19.11
C GLN A 84 -3.26 9.06 20.57
N ARG A 85 -3.73 10.07 21.31
CA ARG A 85 -4.24 9.86 22.68
C ARG A 85 -5.46 8.93 22.73
N ARG A 86 -6.34 8.96 21.71
CA ARG A 86 -7.50 8.06 21.62
C ARG A 86 -7.10 6.62 21.34
N LEU A 87 -6.11 6.41 20.46
CA LEU A 87 -5.62 5.06 20.13
C LEU A 87 -4.99 4.31 21.32
N GLU A 88 -4.37 5.03 22.25
CA GLU A 88 -3.77 4.43 23.45
C GLU A 88 -4.81 3.83 24.42
N GLY A 89 -6.11 4.16 24.28
CA GLY A 89 -7.16 3.79 25.24
C GLY A 89 -8.43 3.15 24.71
N ALA A 90 -8.67 3.09 23.38
CA ALA A 90 -9.94 2.63 22.82
C ALA A 90 -9.78 1.71 21.60
N ARG A 91 -10.76 0.82 21.40
CA ARG A 91 -10.93 0.11 20.12
C ARG A 91 -11.65 1.02 19.15
N PHE A 92 -11.04 1.25 18.00
CA PHE A 92 -11.69 1.88 16.86
C PHE A 92 -12.87 1.01 16.40
N VAL A 93 -14.09 1.53 16.50
CA VAL A 93 -15.28 0.86 15.94
C VAL A 93 -15.73 1.56 14.66
N GLY A 94 -15.67 2.89 14.60
CA GLY A 94 -15.85 3.66 13.37
C GLY A 94 -17.27 3.62 12.75
N PHE A 95 -18.22 2.88 13.33
CA PHE A 95 -19.62 2.77 12.88
C PHE A 95 -20.54 2.27 14.02
N PRO A 96 -21.88 2.43 13.91
CA PRO A 96 -22.81 1.99 14.96
C PRO A 96 -22.80 0.47 15.18
N THR A 97 -22.72 -0.01 16.43
CA THR A 97 -22.60 -1.44 16.75
C THR A 97 -23.70 -2.31 16.16
N HIS A 98 -24.94 -1.81 16.09
CA HIS A 98 -26.07 -2.56 15.54
C HIS A 98 -25.91 -2.84 14.03
N TRP A 99 -25.00 -2.14 13.32
CA TRP A 99 -24.71 -2.44 11.92
C TRP A 99 -23.96 -3.75 11.71
N ARG A 100 -23.38 -4.34 12.77
CA ARG A 100 -22.72 -5.65 12.71
C ARG A 100 -23.68 -6.80 12.44
N GLU A 101 -24.96 -6.62 12.76
CA GLU A 101 -26.01 -7.63 12.58
C GLU A 101 -26.79 -7.43 11.28
N ARG A 102 -26.38 -6.46 10.44
CA ARG A 102 -27.06 -6.16 9.19
C ARG A 102 -26.93 -7.31 8.20
N THR A 103 -28.04 -7.60 7.53
CA THR A 103 -28.08 -8.48 6.37
C THR A 103 -27.96 -7.61 5.11
N GLY A 104 -26.80 -7.65 4.46
CA GLY A 104 -26.61 -7.02 3.15
C GLY A 104 -27.38 -7.73 2.03
N PRO A 105 -27.17 -7.33 0.76
CA PRO A 105 -27.73 -8.03 -0.37
C PRO A 105 -27.20 -9.47 -0.45
N ALA A 106 -28.05 -10.41 -0.89
CA ALA A 106 -27.63 -11.81 -1.10
C ALA A 106 -26.58 -11.94 -2.22
N THR A 107 -26.65 -11.05 -3.21
CA THR A 107 -25.65 -10.88 -4.26
C THR A 107 -25.55 -9.39 -4.54
N ALA A 108 -24.36 -8.82 -4.39
CA ALA A 108 -24.14 -7.40 -4.63
C ALA A 108 -24.33 -7.06 -6.12
N ALA A 109 -25.02 -5.96 -6.38
CA ALA A 109 -25.11 -5.39 -7.72
C ALA A 109 -23.75 -4.80 -8.18
N PRO A 110 -23.54 -4.57 -9.49
CA PRO A 110 -22.31 -3.97 -9.99
C PRO A 110 -22.01 -2.55 -9.47
N VAL A 111 -23.05 -1.82 -9.06
CA VAL A 111 -22.99 -0.43 -8.60
C VAL A 111 -23.63 -0.30 -7.23
N ALA A 112 -22.99 0.43 -6.33
CA ALA A 112 -23.62 0.94 -5.12
C ALA A 112 -23.95 2.43 -5.24
N VAL A 113 -25.08 2.82 -4.67
CA VAL A 113 -25.50 4.21 -4.48
C VAL A 113 -25.49 4.51 -3.00
N VAL A 114 -24.66 5.46 -2.57
CA VAL A 114 -24.67 6.03 -1.23
C VAL A 114 -25.37 7.38 -1.28
N LEU A 115 -26.59 7.44 -0.75
CA LEU A 115 -27.39 8.66 -0.70
C LEU A 115 -27.48 9.15 0.74
N HIS A 116 -26.92 10.32 1.05
CA HIS A 116 -27.11 10.94 2.36
C HIS A 116 -28.36 11.84 2.38
N CYS A 117 -29.32 11.52 3.26
CA CYS A 117 -30.58 12.20 3.41
C CYS A 117 -30.64 12.98 4.74
N HIS A 118 -30.46 14.29 4.65
CA HIS A 118 -30.70 15.24 5.73
C HIS A 118 -32.01 16.03 5.51
N TYR A 119 -32.29 16.43 4.27
CA TYR A 119 -33.49 17.14 3.86
C TYR A 119 -34.49 16.18 3.22
N ALA A 120 -35.38 15.61 4.05
CA ALA A 120 -36.28 14.53 3.63
C ALA A 120 -37.20 14.90 2.47
N GLU A 121 -37.57 16.17 2.31
CA GLU A 121 -38.41 16.66 1.22
C GLU A 121 -37.72 16.65 -0.16
N LEU A 122 -36.38 16.60 -0.20
CA LEU A 122 -35.60 16.55 -1.45
C LEU A 122 -35.28 15.12 -1.88
N LEU A 123 -35.63 14.12 -1.08
CA LEU A 123 -35.27 12.72 -1.32
C LEU A 123 -35.95 12.17 -2.59
N ASP A 124 -37.23 12.47 -2.81
CA ASP A 124 -38.01 11.86 -3.89
C ASP A 124 -37.48 12.25 -5.28
N GLU A 125 -36.95 13.47 -5.43
CA GLU A 125 -36.30 13.94 -6.65
C GLU A 125 -35.07 13.10 -6.99
N LEU A 126 -34.22 12.80 -5.99
CA LEU A 126 -33.03 11.97 -6.19
C LEU A 126 -33.40 10.52 -6.50
N LEU A 127 -34.36 9.95 -5.76
CA LEU A 127 -34.82 8.58 -5.99
C LEU A 127 -35.37 8.40 -7.40
N ALA A 128 -36.14 9.37 -7.90
CA ALA A 128 -36.70 9.34 -9.26
C ALA A 128 -35.65 9.45 -10.37
N ALA A 129 -34.45 9.96 -10.07
CA ALA A 129 -33.35 10.11 -11.02
C ALA A 129 -32.44 8.86 -11.10
N LEU A 130 -32.41 8.02 -10.06
CA LEU A 130 -31.56 6.81 -10.01
C LEU A 130 -31.79 5.79 -11.15
N PRO A 131 -32.99 5.62 -11.72
CA PRO A 131 -33.18 4.76 -12.89
C PRO A 131 -32.31 5.13 -14.11
N ALA A 132 -31.75 6.35 -14.17
CA ALA A 132 -30.79 6.77 -15.21
C ALA A 132 -29.49 5.95 -15.22
N ILE A 133 -29.15 5.26 -14.12
CA ILE A 133 -28.02 4.32 -14.05
C ILE A 133 -28.13 3.24 -15.13
N GLY A 134 -29.35 2.79 -15.42
CA GLY A 134 -29.63 1.92 -16.56
C GLY A 134 -29.10 0.49 -16.43
N GLU A 135 -28.76 0.04 -15.21
CA GLU A 135 -28.35 -1.31 -14.83
C GLU A 135 -28.64 -1.58 -13.34
N PRO A 136 -28.58 -2.84 -12.85
CA PRO A 136 -28.83 -3.15 -11.44
C PRO A 136 -27.88 -2.41 -10.51
N PHE A 137 -28.42 -1.86 -9.41
CA PHE A 137 -27.64 -1.20 -8.37
C PHE A 137 -28.26 -1.45 -6.99
N ASP A 138 -27.43 -1.32 -5.96
CA ASP A 138 -27.84 -1.39 -4.56
C ASP A 138 -27.82 0.01 -3.92
N LEU A 139 -28.84 0.34 -3.13
CA LEU A 139 -29.06 1.67 -2.56
C LEU A 139 -28.91 1.66 -1.04
N TYR A 140 -27.97 2.46 -0.54
CA TYR A 140 -27.77 2.72 0.89
C TYR A 140 -28.09 4.18 1.19
N VAL A 141 -29.17 4.40 1.94
CA VAL A 141 -29.62 5.74 2.35
C VAL A 141 -29.19 5.99 3.79
N THR A 142 -28.17 6.82 4.00
CA THR A 142 -27.88 7.31 5.37
C THR A 142 -28.87 8.41 5.73
N ASN A 143 -29.58 8.27 6.84
CA ASN A 143 -30.68 9.17 7.21
C ASN A 143 -30.40 9.89 8.53
N SER A 144 -30.16 11.21 8.43
CA SER A 144 -30.01 12.13 9.57
C SER A 144 -31.18 13.11 9.70
N SER A 145 -32.21 12.98 8.85
CA SER A 145 -33.34 13.93 8.77
C SER A 145 -34.29 13.92 9.98
N GLY A 146 -34.18 12.91 10.85
CA GLY A 146 -35.12 12.67 11.95
C GLY A 146 -36.49 12.14 11.51
N GLN A 147 -36.75 12.00 10.21
CA GLN A 147 -37.99 11.45 9.67
C GLN A 147 -37.78 10.00 9.23
N ALA A 148 -38.75 9.12 9.51
CA ALA A 148 -38.70 7.74 9.05
C ALA A 148 -38.85 7.68 7.52
N ILE A 149 -37.97 6.92 6.85
CA ILE A 149 -38.04 6.67 5.41
C ILE A 149 -38.59 5.25 5.21
N SER A 150 -39.74 5.12 4.56
CA SER A 150 -40.38 3.82 4.34
C SER A 150 -39.76 3.07 3.15
N ALA A 151 -39.81 1.73 3.18
CA ALA A 151 -39.38 0.91 2.03
C ALA A 151 -40.17 1.24 0.75
N ALA A 152 -41.46 1.56 0.87
CA ALA A 152 -42.29 1.99 -0.25
C ALA A 152 -41.79 3.28 -0.91
N ARG A 153 -41.20 4.19 -0.11
CA ARG A 153 -40.60 5.42 -0.63
C ARG A 153 -39.37 5.12 -1.49
N LEU A 154 -38.53 4.20 -1.04
CA LEU A 154 -37.33 3.78 -1.78
C LEU A 154 -37.65 3.00 -3.06
N ALA A 155 -38.85 2.41 -3.17
CA ALA A 155 -39.25 1.63 -4.34
C ALA A 155 -39.18 2.44 -5.65
N ALA A 156 -39.33 3.77 -5.59
CA ALA A 156 -39.20 4.66 -6.73
C ALA A 156 -37.80 4.63 -7.38
N ALA A 157 -36.77 4.24 -6.64
CA ALA A 157 -35.41 4.11 -7.16
C ALA A 157 -35.24 2.91 -8.11
N GLY A 158 -36.02 1.84 -7.94
CA GLY A 158 -35.83 0.60 -8.70
C GLY A 158 -34.54 -0.16 -8.35
N ALA A 159 -34.00 0.02 -7.13
CA ALA A 159 -32.80 -0.66 -6.67
C ALA A 159 -33.04 -2.17 -6.46
N ALA A 160 -32.01 -2.99 -6.68
CA ALA A 160 -32.06 -4.44 -6.43
C ALA A 160 -32.11 -4.75 -4.93
N HIS A 161 -31.37 -3.96 -4.16
CA HIS A 161 -31.44 -3.88 -2.71
C HIS A 161 -31.53 -2.43 -2.27
N ALA A 162 -32.31 -2.14 -1.23
CA ALA A 162 -32.41 -0.80 -0.66
C ALA A 162 -32.44 -0.88 0.87
N GLU A 163 -31.61 -0.08 1.51
CA GLU A 163 -31.48 -0.05 2.96
C GLU A 163 -31.38 1.38 3.50
N VAL A 164 -32.06 1.65 4.61
CA VAL A 164 -31.96 2.91 5.34
C VAL A 164 -31.10 2.72 6.58
N LEU A 165 -30.06 3.53 6.67
CA LEU A 165 -29.08 3.55 7.74
C LEU A 165 -29.31 4.81 8.57
N THR A 166 -30.05 4.69 9.68
CA THR A 166 -30.29 5.82 10.58
C THR A 166 -28.98 6.22 11.27
N VAL A 167 -28.63 7.51 11.16
CA VAL A 167 -27.39 8.08 11.69
C VAL A 167 -27.68 9.38 12.42
N GLU A 168 -26.76 9.80 13.28
CA GLU A 168 -26.80 11.13 13.89
C GLU A 168 -26.55 12.22 12.84
N ASN A 169 -27.07 13.42 13.07
CA ASN A 169 -26.69 14.60 12.32
C ASN A 169 -25.36 15.15 12.84
N HIS A 170 -24.25 14.53 12.41
CA HIS A 170 -22.90 14.86 12.83
C HIS A 170 -21.93 14.63 11.68
N GLY A 171 -20.96 15.53 11.47
CA GLY A 171 -19.99 15.44 10.38
C GLY A 171 -20.60 15.53 8.99
N ARG A 172 -21.77 16.16 8.86
CA ARG A 172 -22.54 16.35 7.61
C ARG A 172 -22.74 15.02 6.86
N ASP A 173 -22.54 15.00 5.55
CA ASP A 173 -22.63 13.80 4.71
C ASP A 173 -21.36 12.92 4.74
N ILE A 174 -20.26 13.44 5.32
CA ILE A 174 -18.95 12.79 5.28
C ILE A 174 -18.79 11.77 6.40
N TRP A 175 -19.20 12.09 7.64
CA TRP A 175 -19.14 11.10 8.72
C TRP A 175 -20.04 9.89 8.45
N PRO A 176 -21.31 10.04 8.02
CA PRO A 176 -22.13 8.90 7.61
C PRO A 176 -21.50 8.08 6.48
N LEU A 177 -20.85 8.71 5.50
CA LEU A 177 -20.10 8.01 4.45
C LEU A 177 -18.94 7.19 5.05
N VAL A 178 -18.17 7.78 5.96
CA VAL A 178 -17.07 7.10 6.66
C VAL A 178 -17.60 5.92 7.49
N GLN A 179 -18.76 6.03 8.14
CA GLN A 179 -19.38 4.90 8.85
C GLN A 179 -19.75 3.77 7.88
N VAL A 180 -20.33 4.10 6.73
CA VAL A 180 -20.66 3.14 5.68
C VAL A 180 -19.41 2.43 5.17
N VAL A 181 -18.32 3.18 4.96
CA VAL A 181 -17.00 2.64 4.64
C VAL A 181 -16.50 1.73 5.77
N ASN A 182 -16.45 2.17 7.01
CA ASN A 182 -15.88 1.39 8.12
C ASN A 182 -16.68 0.10 8.40
N ALA A 183 -17.97 0.08 8.08
CA ALA A 183 -18.85 -1.07 8.28
C ALA A 183 -18.73 -2.19 7.23
N GLY A 184 -17.81 -2.11 6.27
CA GLY A 184 -17.69 -3.16 5.24
C GLY A 184 -18.69 -3.03 4.08
N ILE A 185 -19.61 -2.06 4.13
CA ILE A 185 -20.78 -2.02 3.24
C ILE A 185 -20.37 -1.88 1.78
N LEU A 186 -19.32 -1.12 1.52
CA LEU A 186 -18.89 -0.83 0.15
C LEU A 186 -17.89 -1.84 -0.41
N ASP A 187 -17.37 -2.80 0.37
CA ASP A 187 -16.30 -3.73 -0.07
C ASP A 187 -16.63 -4.53 -1.34
N PRO A 188 -17.89 -4.94 -1.58
CA PRO A 188 -18.24 -5.65 -2.80
C PRO A 188 -18.21 -4.80 -4.08
N TYR A 189 -18.18 -3.47 -3.99
CA TYR A 189 -18.45 -2.59 -5.14
C TYR A 189 -17.17 -1.94 -5.68
N ASP A 190 -16.99 -2.01 -6.99
CA ASP A 190 -15.89 -1.31 -7.69
C ASP A 190 -16.25 0.12 -8.08
N VAL A 191 -17.54 0.39 -8.30
CA VAL A 191 -18.07 1.70 -8.70
C VAL A 191 -19.17 2.11 -7.74
N VAL A 192 -19.07 3.33 -7.22
CA VAL A 192 -20.01 3.92 -6.27
C VAL A 192 -20.48 5.27 -6.79
N LEU A 193 -21.79 5.50 -6.75
CA LEU A 193 -22.37 6.83 -6.86
C LEU A 193 -22.58 7.38 -5.45
N LYS A 194 -22.00 8.54 -5.15
CA LYS A 194 -22.24 9.26 -3.89
C LYS A 194 -23.02 10.53 -4.20
N VAL A 195 -24.20 10.66 -3.60
CA VAL A 195 -25.09 11.82 -3.71
C VAL A 195 -25.68 12.17 -2.35
N HIS A 196 -26.23 13.37 -2.20
CA HIS A 196 -26.90 13.75 -0.96
C HIS A 196 -27.98 14.81 -1.18
N THR A 197 -28.94 14.89 -0.27
CA THR A 197 -29.89 15.99 -0.24
C THR A 197 -29.16 17.27 0.16
N LYS A 198 -29.35 18.37 -0.57
CA LYS A 198 -28.65 19.63 -0.33
C LYS A 198 -29.60 20.82 -0.48
N ARG A 199 -29.65 21.70 0.52
CA ARG A 199 -30.17 23.06 0.38
C ARG A 199 -29.00 24.02 0.22
N SER A 200 -29.17 25.08 -0.56
CA SER A 200 -28.13 26.12 -0.70
C SER A 200 -28.59 27.44 -0.09
N GLU A 201 -28.84 27.44 1.21
CA GLU A 201 -29.28 28.65 1.95
C GLU A 201 -28.26 29.81 1.84
N TRP A 202 -26.97 29.50 1.69
CA TRP A 202 -25.91 30.50 1.52
C TRP A 202 -25.97 31.25 0.17
N ARG A 203 -26.32 30.55 -0.93
CA ARG A 203 -26.47 31.19 -2.27
C ARG A 203 -27.78 31.97 -2.39
N GLU A 204 -28.81 31.59 -1.64
CA GLU A 204 -30.05 32.39 -1.54
C GLU A 204 -29.82 33.77 -0.89
N GLY A 205 -28.76 33.93 -0.10
CA GLY A 205 -28.38 35.18 0.57
C GLY A 205 -27.30 36.04 -0.11
N HIS A 206 -26.61 35.55 -1.15
CA HIS A 206 -25.48 36.24 -1.80
C HIS A 206 -25.73 36.44 -3.31
N GLY A 207 -26.25 37.62 -3.67
CA GLY A 207 -26.63 37.98 -5.05
C GLY A 207 -25.47 38.22 -6.04
N GLU A 208 -24.24 37.89 -5.68
CA GLU A 208 -23.05 38.03 -6.54
C GLU A 208 -22.71 36.74 -7.33
N LEU A 209 -23.37 35.62 -7.03
CA LEU A 209 -23.23 34.37 -7.78
C LEU A 209 -24.43 34.20 -8.73
N GLU A 210 -24.18 33.89 -10.00
CA GLU A 210 -25.25 33.61 -10.97
C GLU A 210 -26.00 32.30 -10.62
N GLY A 211 -27.33 32.38 -10.53
CA GLY A 211 -28.24 31.23 -10.35
C GLY A 211 -28.69 30.97 -8.90
N SER A 212 -29.83 30.28 -8.74
CA SER A 212 -30.33 29.89 -7.42
C SER A 212 -29.63 28.63 -6.87
N GLY A 213 -29.72 28.40 -5.56
CA GLY A 213 -29.29 27.14 -4.95
C GLY A 213 -29.96 25.90 -5.55
N ALA A 214 -31.22 26.04 -5.98
CA ALA A 214 -31.96 24.99 -6.66
C ALA A 214 -31.41 24.70 -8.06
N ASP A 215 -31.01 25.72 -8.82
CA ASP A 215 -30.44 25.56 -10.17
C ASP A 215 -29.11 24.83 -10.14
N TRP A 216 -28.25 25.17 -9.17
CA TRP A 216 -26.97 24.48 -9.00
C TRP A 216 -27.15 23.01 -8.61
N ARG A 217 -28.09 22.72 -7.70
CA ARG A 217 -28.43 21.34 -7.32
C ARG A 217 -28.97 20.55 -8.51
N ALA A 218 -29.87 21.13 -9.29
CA ALA A 218 -30.42 20.49 -10.48
C ALA A 218 -29.33 20.22 -11.53
N ALA A 219 -28.37 21.13 -11.69
CA ALA A 219 -27.21 20.94 -12.57
C ALA A 219 -26.29 19.81 -12.08
N LEU A 220 -25.98 19.74 -10.78
CA LEU A 220 -25.18 18.66 -10.19
C LEU A 220 -25.86 17.30 -10.37
N VAL A 221 -27.14 17.20 -10.03
CA VAL A 221 -27.91 15.95 -10.16
C VAL A 221 -28.03 15.56 -11.62
N GLY A 222 -28.41 16.47 -12.51
CA GLY A 222 -28.55 16.19 -13.95
C GLY A 222 -27.24 15.76 -14.62
N SER A 223 -26.09 16.25 -14.14
CA SER A 223 -24.77 15.85 -14.66
C SER A 223 -24.40 14.41 -14.28
N LEU A 224 -24.80 13.95 -13.09
CA LEU A 224 -24.44 12.61 -12.58
C LEU A 224 -25.53 11.56 -12.82
N LEU A 225 -26.80 12.00 -12.84
CA LEU A 225 -28.03 11.21 -12.94
C LEU A 225 -28.91 11.79 -14.05
N GLY A 226 -28.51 11.55 -15.30
CA GLY A 226 -29.13 12.07 -16.50
C GLY A 226 -28.70 11.30 -17.75
N PRO A 227 -28.77 11.90 -18.95
CA PRO A 227 -28.46 11.21 -20.21
C PRO A 227 -27.03 10.65 -20.30
N HIS A 228 -26.08 11.21 -19.56
CA HIS A 228 -24.66 10.82 -19.58
C HIS A 228 -24.33 9.66 -18.63
N THR A 229 -25.22 9.29 -17.70
CA THR A 229 -24.93 8.39 -16.59
C THR A 229 -24.40 7.03 -17.05
N ARG A 230 -25.04 6.42 -18.06
CA ARG A 230 -24.59 5.14 -18.61
C ARG A 230 -23.15 5.23 -19.16
N GLY A 231 -22.82 6.32 -19.85
CA GLY A 231 -21.48 6.56 -20.39
C GLY A 231 -20.42 6.69 -19.30
N ILE A 232 -20.75 7.33 -18.17
CA ILE A 232 -19.87 7.41 -17.00
C ILE A 232 -19.56 6.00 -16.48
N VAL A 233 -20.59 5.19 -16.25
CA VAL A 233 -20.43 3.82 -15.72
C VAL A 233 -19.62 2.93 -16.67
N GLU A 234 -19.88 3.01 -17.97
CA GLU A 234 -19.10 2.29 -19.00
C GLU A 234 -17.63 2.73 -19.00
N ALA A 235 -17.35 4.03 -18.83
CA ALA A 235 -15.99 4.53 -18.75
C ALA A 235 -15.22 3.98 -17.54
N PHE A 236 -15.86 3.87 -16.36
CA PHE A 236 -15.23 3.28 -15.17
C PHE A 236 -14.81 1.82 -15.36
N ARG A 237 -15.55 1.05 -16.17
CA ARG A 237 -15.24 -0.35 -16.50
C ARG A 237 -14.07 -0.48 -17.47
N ARG A 238 -14.03 0.38 -18.49
CA ARG A 238 -13.03 0.32 -19.55
C ARG A 238 -11.70 0.93 -19.14
N ASP A 239 -11.74 2.08 -18.46
CA ASP A 239 -10.54 2.85 -18.11
C ASP A 239 -10.32 2.87 -16.59
N ARG A 240 -9.44 1.97 -16.14
CA ARG A 240 -9.00 1.81 -14.74
C ARG A 240 -8.17 2.99 -14.23
N SER A 241 -7.87 4.00 -15.02
CA SER A 241 -7.23 5.24 -14.54
C SER A 241 -8.22 6.33 -14.09
N ILE A 242 -9.51 6.20 -14.39
CA ILE A 242 -10.54 7.13 -13.87
C ILE A 242 -10.77 6.86 -12.38
N GLY A 243 -10.60 7.86 -11.52
CA GLY A 243 -10.85 7.74 -10.07
C GLY A 243 -12.21 8.30 -9.67
N ILE A 244 -12.46 9.54 -10.06
CA ILE A 244 -13.63 10.33 -9.68
C ILE A 244 -14.17 11.03 -10.93
N VAL A 245 -15.49 11.03 -11.12
CA VAL A 245 -16.18 11.87 -12.10
C VAL A 245 -17.24 12.70 -11.37
N THR A 246 -17.15 14.01 -11.49
CA THR A 246 -18.11 14.97 -10.92
C THR A 246 -18.67 15.91 -12.00
N ALA A 247 -19.59 16.80 -11.63
CA ALA A 247 -20.17 17.77 -12.54
C ALA A 247 -19.16 18.85 -12.97
N ASP A 248 -19.39 19.45 -14.14
CA ASP A 248 -18.55 20.55 -14.65
C ASP A 248 -18.52 21.74 -13.68
N GLY A 249 -17.34 22.32 -13.49
CA GLY A 249 -17.09 23.40 -12.53
C GLY A 249 -17.04 22.96 -11.06
N SER A 250 -17.02 21.65 -10.79
CA SER A 250 -17.01 21.10 -9.43
C SER A 250 -15.67 20.48 -9.04
N VAL A 251 -14.67 20.44 -9.93
CA VAL A 251 -13.30 20.10 -9.54
C VAL A 251 -12.56 21.35 -9.07
N ALA A 252 -12.13 21.35 -7.82
CA ALA A 252 -11.47 22.49 -7.17
C ALA A 252 -9.95 22.25 -6.99
N GLY A 253 -9.18 23.33 -7.12
CA GLY A 253 -7.72 23.35 -7.05
C GLY A 253 -7.13 23.93 -5.74
N PRO A 254 -5.81 24.20 -5.70
CA PRO A 254 -5.10 24.76 -4.54
C PRO A 254 -5.66 26.08 -4.00
N GLU A 255 -6.30 26.88 -4.85
CA GLU A 255 -6.98 28.12 -4.45
C GLU A 255 -8.15 27.88 -3.47
N HIS A 256 -8.61 26.64 -3.34
CA HIS A 256 -9.70 26.23 -2.45
C HIS A 256 -9.22 25.56 -1.14
N TRP A 257 -7.96 25.77 -0.71
CA TRP A 257 -7.52 25.26 0.60
C TRP A 257 -8.34 25.82 1.77
N GLY A 258 -8.64 27.12 1.74
CA GLY A 258 -9.27 27.82 2.85
C GLY A 258 -8.51 27.57 4.16
N SER A 259 -9.24 27.26 5.22
CA SER A 259 -8.68 26.93 6.54
C SER A 259 -8.36 25.44 6.75
N ASN A 260 -8.45 24.61 5.70
CA ASN A 260 -8.36 23.14 5.81
C ASN A 260 -6.94 22.58 5.65
N LEU A 261 -5.97 23.37 5.19
CA LEU A 261 -4.63 22.85 4.87
C LEU A 261 -3.97 22.16 6.06
N ASP A 262 -4.03 22.78 7.24
CA ASP A 262 -3.41 22.22 8.45
C ASP A 262 -4.21 21.04 9.02
N LEU A 263 -5.54 21.04 8.86
CA LEU A 263 -6.39 19.89 9.19
C LEU A 263 -6.04 18.67 8.33
N VAL A 264 -5.98 18.85 7.02
CA VAL A 264 -5.63 17.78 6.07
C VAL A 264 -4.24 17.26 6.39
N ARG A 265 -3.27 18.14 6.62
CA ARG A 265 -1.92 17.72 7.02
C ARG A 265 -1.93 16.89 8.30
N GLY A 266 -2.68 17.30 9.32
CA GLY A 266 -2.80 16.56 10.58
C GLY A 266 -3.47 15.20 10.45
N ILE A 267 -4.43 15.05 9.54
CA ILE A 267 -5.06 13.75 9.26
C ILE A 267 -4.12 12.84 8.46
N LEU A 268 -3.42 13.36 7.45
CA LEU A 268 -2.48 12.58 6.62
C LEU A 268 -1.21 12.15 7.39
N GLU A 269 -0.86 12.86 8.46
CA GLU A 269 0.23 12.47 9.37
C GLU A 269 -0.01 11.09 10.01
N ARG A 270 -1.28 10.65 10.15
CA ARG A 270 -1.66 9.31 10.64
C ARG A 270 -1.08 8.18 9.77
N LEU A 271 -0.87 8.45 8.48
CA LEU A 271 -0.26 7.54 7.52
C LEU A 271 1.20 7.87 7.23
N SER A 272 1.77 8.93 7.85
CA SER A 272 3.06 9.51 7.44
C SER A 272 3.12 9.86 5.95
N MET A 273 1.98 10.28 5.39
CA MET A 273 1.88 10.63 3.98
C MET A 273 2.18 12.12 3.79
N PRO A 274 3.17 12.49 2.95
CA PRO A 274 3.46 13.88 2.67
C PRO A 274 2.32 14.53 1.88
N LEU A 275 2.11 15.82 2.09
CA LEU A 275 1.12 16.63 1.40
C LEU A 275 1.83 17.64 0.51
N GLU A 276 1.52 17.63 -0.78
CA GLU A 276 1.91 18.64 -1.76
C GLU A 276 0.76 19.63 -1.95
N PRO A 277 0.80 20.84 -1.34
CA PRO A 277 -0.36 21.74 -1.34
C PRO A 277 -0.74 22.26 -2.73
N ASP A 278 0.24 22.37 -3.62
CA ASP A 278 0.06 22.91 -4.98
C ASP A 278 -0.56 21.88 -5.95
N GLU A 279 -0.68 20.61 -5.54
CA GLU A 279 -1.27 19.53 -6.33
C GLU A 279 -2.73 19.22 -5.93
N LEU A 280 -3.34 20.05 -5.08
CA LEU A 280 -4.72 19.81 -4.63
C LEU A 280 -5.66 19.73 -5.82
N ARG A 281 -6.37 18.60 -5.93
CA ARG A 281 -7.47 18.40 -6.87
C ARG A 281 -8.53 17.53 -6.22
N PHE A 282 -9.76 18.00 -6.11
CA PHE A 282 -10.85 17.25 -5.48
C PHE A 282 -12.23 17.65 -6.01
N ALA A 283 -13.22 16.77 -5.86
CA ALA A 283 -14.60 17.05 -6.22
C ALA A 283 -15.29 17.81 -5.07
N ALA A 284 -15.49 19.11 -5.26
CA ALA A 284 -16.12 19.99 -4.28
C ALA A 284 -17.64 19.79 -4.22
N GLY A 285 -18.19 19.82 -3.00
CA GLY A 285 -19.61 19.62 -2.75
C GLY A 285 -20.03 18.15 -2.69
N SER A 286 -19.06 17.24 -2.58
CA SER A 286 -19.20 15.81 -2.30
C SER A 286 -20.30 15.09 -3.11
N MET A 287 -20.44 15.33 -4.41
CA MET A 287 -21.29 14.51 -5.29
C MET A 287 -20.49 14.03 -6.50
N TYR A 288 -20.43 12.72 -6.69
CA TYR A 288 -19.57 12.12 -7.72
C TYR A 288 -19.88 10.64 -7.96
N TRP A 289 -19.48 10.17 -9.13
CA TRP A 289 -19.14 8.77 -9.39
C TRP A 289 -17.69 8.52 -8.99
N ILE A 290 -17.40 7.43 -8.30
CA ILE A 290 -16.07 7.15 -7.75
C ILE A 290 -15.75 5.65 -7.75
N ARG A 291 -14.47 5.31 -7.85
CA ARG A 291 -14.01 3.95 -7.55
C ARG A 291 -14.22 3.63 -6.07
N GLY A 292 -14.90 2.52 -5.77
CA GLY A 292 -15.15 2.07 -4.40
C GLY A 292 -13.88 2.01 -3.56
N PHE A 293 -12.77 1.56 -4.16
CA PHE A 293 -11.42 1.55 -3.58
C PHE A 293 -11.02 2.87 -2.89
N LEU A 294 -11.29 4.02 -3.51
CA LEU A 294 -10.89 5.32 -2.96
C LEU A 294 -11.60 5.64 -1.66
N LEU A 295 -12.88 5.29 -1.56
CA LEU A 295 -13.65 5.43 -0.33
C LEU A 295 -13.21 4.40 0.71
N GLN A 296 -13.07 3.13 0.31
CA GLN A 296 -12.67 2.04 1.19
C GLN A 296 -11.30 2.31 1.85
N ALA A 297 -10.36 2.88 1.11
CA ALA A 297 -9.02 3.23 1.60
C ALA A 297 -9.02 4.29 2.72
N LEU A 298 -10.12 5.04 2.93
CA LEU A 298 -10.25 5.95 4.06
C LEU A 298 -10.17 5.22 5.43
N ARG A 299 -10.43 3.91 5.49
CA ARG A 299 -10.22 3.09 6.70
C ARG A 299 -8.82 3.22 7.28
N ALA A 300 -7.83 3.41 6.40
CA ALA A 300 -6.42 3.57 6.77
C ALA A 300 -6.22 4.74 7.75
N LEU A 301 -7.07 5.77 7.68
CA LEU A 301 -7.01 6.97 8.52
C LEU A 301 -7.64 6.78 9.91
N ARG A 302 -8.35 5.67 10.13
CA ARG A 302 -9.12 5.36 11.34
C ARG A 302 -9.92 6.58 11.83
N ILE A 303 -10.72 7.16 10.93
CA ILE A 303 -11.57 8.31 11.22
C ILE A 303 -12.76 7.87 12.08
N ASP A 304 -12.97 8.54 13.21
CA ASP A 304 -14.06 8.25 14.16
C ASP A 304 -14.92 9.49 14.44
N ARG A 305 -16.04 9.30 15.16
CA ARG A 305 -17.00 10.35 15.52
C ARG A 305 -16.32 11.58 16.15
N ASP A 306 -15.38 11.31 17.06
CA ASP A 306 -14.66 12.34 17.84
C ASP A 306 -13.57 13.06 17.03
N ASP A 307 -13.40 12.76 15.76
CA ASP A 307 -12.59 13.57 14.84
C ASP A 307 -13.34 14.81 14.35
N PHE A 308 -14.68 14.79 14.39
CA PHE A 308 -15.52 15.86 13.87
C PHE A 308 -15.90 16.86 14.96
N GLU A 309 -15.94 18.12 14.59
CA GLU A 309 -16.45 19.21 15.41
C GLU A 309 -17.97 19.07 15.64
N ASP A 310 -18.49 19.68 16.72
CA ASP A 310 -19.94 19.79 16.92
C ASP A 310 -20.57 20.68 15.82
N GLU A 311 -21.80 20.38 15.42
CA GLU A 311 -22.49 21.11 14.35
C GLU A 311 -22.88 22.55 14.77
N ALA A 312 -22.02 23.53 14.48
CA ALA A 312 -22.23 24.94 14.77
C ALA A 312 -22.58 25.80 13.53
N GLY A 313 -22.75 25.18 12.36
CA GLY A 313 -23.02 25.87 11.09
C GLY A 313 -21.78 26.37 10.35
N ASP A 314 -20.59 25.88 10.72
CA ASP A 314 -19.32 26.29 10.11
C ASP A 314 -19.27 25.98 8.60
N ILE A 315 -18.98 26.99 7.80
CA ILE A 315 -18.97 26.90 6.33
C ILE A 315 -17.61 26.49 5.75
N ASP A 316 -16.56 26.41 6.57
CA ASP A 316 -15.21 25.97 6.18
C ASP A 316 -14.42 25.47 7.41
N GLY A 317 -13.33 24.73 7.20
CA GLY A 317 -12.35 24.46 8.26
C GLY A 317 -12.76 23.39 9.25
N THR A 318 -13.53 22.39 8.82
CA THR A 318 -13.99 21.27 9.65
C THR A 318 -13.40 19.95 9.16
N ALA A 319 -13.45 18.89 9.98
CA ALA A 319 -12.99 17.57 9.59
C ALA A 319 -13.71 17.04 8.34
N ALA A 320 -14.99 17.35 8.16
CA ALA A 320 -15.75 16.98 6.95
C ALA A 320 -15.14 17.59 5.68
N HIS A 321 -14.82 18.89 5.70
CA HIS A 321 -14.17 19.58 4.59
C HIS A 321 -12.74 19.09 4.33
N ALA A 322 -12.01 18.70 5.39
CA ALA A 322 -10.68 18.11 5.26
C ALA A 322 -10.74 16.73 4.58
N ILE A 323 -11.67 15.86 5.01
CA ILE A 323 -11.84 14.52 4.43
C ILE A 323 -12.30 14.58 2.97
N GLU A 324 -13.17 15.53 2.60
CA GLU A 324 -13.56 15.77 1.20
C GLU A 324 -12.34 16.01 0.30
N ARG A 325 -11.38 16.83 0.76
CA ARG A 325 -10.11 17.08 0.05
C ARG A 325 -9.24 15.83 0.02
N ILE A 326 -9.19 15.07 1.12
CA ILE A 326 -8.41 13.83 1.22
C ILE A 326 -8.89 12.77 0.20
N ILE A 327 -10.18 12.72 -0.12
CA ILE A 327 -10.69 11.81 -1.16
C ILE A 327 -10.05 12.13 -2.53
N GLY A 328 -9.95 13.42 -2.88
CA GLY A 328 -9.24 13.86 -4.09
C GLY A 328 -7.73 13.62 -4.04
N ILE A 329 -7.09 13.92 -2.90
CA ILE A 329 -5.66 13.66 -2.68
C ILE A 329 -5.35 12.16 -2.80
N GLY A 330 -6.20 11.31 -2.23
CA GLY A 330 -6.08 9.86 -2.33
C GLY A 330 -6.24 9.37 -3.76
N ALA A 331 -7.11 10.00 -4.57
CA ALA A 331 -7.21 9.71 -6.00
C ALA A 331 -5.89 10.00 -6.73
N VAL A 332 -5.32 11.19 -6.52
CA VAL A 332 -4.04 11.58 -7.14
C VAL A 332 -2.90 10.69 -6.66
N GLU A 333 -2.79 10.42 -5.35
CA GLU A 333 -1.77 9.52 -4.78
C GLU A 333 -1.91 8.09 -5.32
N ALA A 334 -3.13 7.65 -5.62
CA ALA A 334 -3.41 6.38 -6.27
C ALA A 334 -3.10 6.36 -7.78
N GLY A 335 -2.68 7.48 -8.37
CA GLY A 335 -2.48 7.60 -9.82
C GLY A 335 -3.79 7.48 -10.59
N LEU A 336 -4.87 8.02 -10.01
CA LEU A 336 -6.21 8.06 -10.60
C LEU A 336 -6.64 9.49 -10.86
N ASP A 337 -7.41 9.68 -11.93
CA ASP A 337 -7.85 11.00 -12.34
C ASP A 337 -9.13 11.45 -11.63
N VAL A 338 -9.17 12.74 -11.30
CA VAL A 338 -10.37 13.44 -10.82
C VAL A 338 -10.89 14.30 -11.97
N LEU A 339 -12.01 13.91 -12.54
CA LEU A 339 -12.53 14.45 -13.79
C LEU A 339 -13.86 15.16 -13.59
N GLU A 340 -14.05 16.21 -14.39
CA GLU A 340 -15.36 16.75 -14.74
C GLU A 340 -15.94 15.97 -15.94
N LEU A 341 -17.25 16.11 -16.16
CA LEU A 341 -17.94 15.40 -17.24
C LEU A 341 -17.38 15.75 -18.62
N ARG A 342 -17.10 17.03 -18.88
CA ARG A 342 -16.45 17.45 -20.14
C ARG A 342 -15.05 16.89 -20.34
N GLU A 343 -14.30 16.67 -19.27
CA GLU A 343 -12.96 16.07 -19.34
C GLU A 343 -13.06 14.57 -19.63
N LEU A 344 -14.10 13.90 -19.11
CA LEU A 344 -14.39 12.52 -19.44
C LEU A 344 -14.74 12.37 -20.93
N ASP A 345 -15.62 13.21 -21.46
CA ASP A 345 -16.02 13.20 -22.86
C ASP A 345 -14.82 13.44 -23.81
N ALA A 346 -13.91 14.32 -23.41
CA ALA A 346 -12.70 14.64 -24.18
C ALA A 346 -11.61 13.54 -24.13
N ARG A 347 -11.70 12.59 -23.19
CA ARG A 347 -10.66 11.59 -22.90
C ARG A 347 -10.48 10.54 -24.00
N GLY A 348 -11.51 10.31 -24.83
CA GLY A 348 -11.49 9.34 -25.92
C GLY A 348 -11.54 7.87 -25.46
N ASP A 349 -11.13 6.97 -26.35
CA ASP A 349 -11.13 5.52 -26.10
C ASP A 349 -9.79 5.06 -25.49
N ARG A 350 -9.74 4.98 -24.16
CA ARG A 350 -8.60 4.43 -23.39
C ARG A 350 -9.03 3.15 -22.70
N ALA A 351 -8.23 2.10 -22.85
CA ALA A 351 -8.40 0.83 -22.15
C ALA A 351 -7.18 0.55 -21.28
N SER A 352 -7.38 -0.11 -20.14
CA SER A 352 -6.30 -0.47 -19.22
C SER A 352 -5.63 -1.79 -19.57
N VAL A 353 -4.37 -1.95 -19.16
CA VAL A 353 -3.54 -3.12 -19.46
C VAL A 353 -3.88 -4.26 -18.52
N ASP A 354 -4.34 -5.38 -19.04
CA ASP A 354 -4.55 -6.59 -18.24
C ASP A 354 -3.25 -7.35 -18.03
N GLY A 355 -3.10 -7.99 -16.87
CA GLY A 355 -2.05 -8.97 -16.59
C GLY A 355 -2.34 -9.75 -15.33
N ARG A 356 -1.31 -10.26 -14.67
CA ARG A 356 -1.39 -11.15 -13.51
C ARG A 356 -0.61 -10.58 -12.33
N VAL A 357 -1.23 -10.56 -11.17
CA VAL A 357 -0.55 -10.26 -9.89
C VAL A 357 -0.22 -11.57 -9.19
N VAL A 358 1.05 -11.77 -8.85
CA VAL A 358 1.52 -12.97 -8.13
C VAL A 358 2.16 -12.54 -6.82
N ALA A 359 1.67 -13.05 -5.70
CA ALA A 359 2.19 -12.66 -4.39
C ALA A 359 3.15 -13.73 -3.84
N PHE A 360 4.27 -13.31 -3.25
CA PHE A 360 5.12 -14.23 -2.49
C PHE A 360 4.39 -14.73 -1.24
N TYR A 361 4.56 -16.01 -0.92
CA TYR A 361 3.85 -16.67 0.17
C TYR A 361 4.83 -17.31 1.15
N LEU A 362 4.74 -16.88 2.42
CA LEU A 362 5.53 -17.41 3.52
C LEU A 362 4.83 -18.59 4.17
N PRO A 363 5.41 -19.80 4.12
CA PRO A 363 4.80 -20.98 4.72
C PRO A 363 4.99 -21.07 6.24
N GLN A 364 5.56 -20.06 6.92
CA GLN A 364 6.08 -20.22 8.28
C GLN A 364 5.03 -20.35 9.40
N PHE A 365 3.84 -19.78 9.26
CA PHE A 365 2.85 -19.61 10.35
C PHE A 365 2.15 -20.92 10.79
N HIS A 366 2.92 -21.98 10.97
CA HIS A 366 2.57 -23.25 11.59
C HIS A 366 3.77 -23.75 12.40
N ARG A 367 3.53 -24.62 13.36
CA ARG A 367 4.62 -25.17 14.18
C ARG A 367 5.44 -26.20 13.39
N THR A 368 6.76 -26.17 13.62
CA THR A 368 7.68 -27.20 13.14
C THR A 368 8.61 -27.66 14.26
N ALA A 369 9.12 -28.89 14.15
CA ALA A 369 10.07 -29.42 15.13
C ALA A 369 11.37 -28.59 15.15
N GLU A 370 11.78 -28.09 13.97
CA GLU A 370 12.92 -27.22 13.80
C GLU A 370 12.75 -25.89 14.55
N ASN A 371 11.63 -25.20 14.32
CA ASN A 371 11.33 -23.94 14.99
C ASN A 371 11.21 -24.10 16.50
N ASP A 372 10.51 -25.14 16.96
CA ASP A 372 10.38 -25.44 18.38
C ASP A 372 11.75 -25.66 19.06
N ARG A 373 12.68 -26.33 18.37
CA ARG A 373 14.05 -26.57 18.86
C ARG A 373 14.89 -25.29 18.90
N TRP A 374 14.73 -24.41 17.92
CA TRP A 374 15.58 -23.22 17.77
C TRP A 374 15.12 -22.02 18.59
N TRP A 375 13.81 -21.86 18.73
CA TRP A 375 13.18 -20.64 19.26
C TRP A 375 12.30 -20.88 20.49
N GLY A 376 12.06 -22.14 20.85
CA GLY A 376 11.23 -22.54 21.97
C GLY A 376 9.91 -23.16 21.52
N ALA A 377 9.36 -24.04 22.35
CA ALA A 377 8.15 -24.78 22.05
C ALA A 377 6.96 -23.84 21.76
N GLY A 378 6.29 -24.05 20.64
CA GLY A 378 5.13 -23.26 20.21
C GLY A 378 5.47 -22.05 19.34
N PHE A 379 6.73 -21.90 18.92
CA PHE A 379 7.14 -20.74 18.14
C PHE A 379 6.53 -20.73 16.73
N THR A 380 5.98 -19.57 16.37
CA THR A 380 5.68 -19.11 15.00
C THR A 380 6.08 -17.63 14.92
N GLU A 381 6.13 -17.04 13.72
CA GLU A 381 6.48 -15.61 13.56
C GLU A 381 5.48 -14.69 14.29
N TRP A 382 4.28 -15.17 14.64
CA TRP A 382 3.35 -14.44 15.49
C TRP A 382 3.96 -14.01 16.84
N ALA A 383 4.89 -14.80 17.40
CA ALA A 383 5.59 -14.43 18.63
C ALA A 383 6.46 -13.16 18.43
N ASN A 384 7.02 -12.97 17.23
CA ASN A 384 7.79 -11.79 16.88
C ASN A 384 6.88 -10.59 16.56
N VAL A 385 5.78 -10.82 15.85
CA VAL A 385 4.79 -9.78 15.53
C VAL A 385 4.20 -9.20 16.81
N ALA A 386 3.69 -10.06 17.71
CA ALA A 386 2.98 -9.61 18.91
C ALA A 386 3.84 -8.85 19.93
N LYS A 387 5.17 -9.05 19.95
CA LYS A 387 6.08 -8.39 20.90
C LYS A 387 6.63 -7.04 20.40
N ALA A 388 6.46 -6.75 19.11
CA ALA A 388 7.01 -5.56 18.47
C ALA A 388 6.41 -4.28 19.07
N LYS A 389 7.20 -3.21 19.12
CA LYS A 389 6.78 -1.93 19.69
C LYS A 389 6.96 -0.77 18.69
N PRO A 390 6.08 0.25 18.73
CA PRO A 390 6.27 1.49 17.99
C PRO A 390 7.65 2.11 18.25
N LEU A 391 8.23 2.75 17.24
CA LEU A 391 9.55 3.40 17.30
C LEU A 391 9.46 4.91 17.23
N TYR A 392 8.36 5.44 16.70
CA TYR A 392 8.04 6.86 16.58
C TYR A 392 6.51 7.03 16.68
N PRO A 393 6.01 8.24 16.96
CA PRO A 393 4.57 8.52 16.98
C PRO A 393 3.88 8.12 15.68
N GLY A 394 2.76 7.37 15.79
CA GLY A 394 2.01 6.88 14.62
C GLY A 394 2.67 5.71 13.88
N HIS A 395 3.73 5.12 14.42
CA HIS A 395 4.32 3.89 13.88
C HIS A 395 3.35 2.71 14.00
N GLN A 396 3.01 2.08 12.87
CA GLN A 396 2.00 1.02 12.77
C GLN A 396 2.58 -0.37 13.11
N VAL A 397 3.26 -0.47 14.25
CA VAL A 397 3.85 -1.71 14.76
C VAL A 397 3.44 -1.87 16.23
N PRO A 398 2.93 -3.04 16.68
CA PRO A 398 2.77 -4.27 15.90
C PRO A 398 1.63 -4.15 14.88
N LEU A 399 1.85 -4.68 13.68
CA LEU A 399 0.80 -4.80 12.67
C LEU A 399 -0.10 -5.98 13.05
N MET A 400 -1.38 -5.72 13.29
CA MET A 400 -2.30 -6.72 13.81
C MET A 400 -3.13 -7.35 12.69
N PRO A 401 -3.34 -8.68 12.71
CA PRO A 401 -4.19 -9.35 11.73
C PRO A 401 -5.66 -8.95 11.90
N GLY A 402 -6.35 -8.81 10.76
CA GLY A 402 -7.78 -8.55 10.70
C GLY A 402 -8.60 -9.85 10.82
N GLU A 403 -9.43 -10.13 9.82
CA GLU A 403 -10.44 -11.21 9.86
C GLU A 403 -9.90 -12.65 9.88
N LEU A 404 -8.61 -12.87 9.60
CA LEU A 404 -7.96 -14.19 9.71
C LEU A 404 -7.37 -14.43 11.11
N GLY A 405 -7.16 -13.39 11.89
CA GLY A 405 -6.53 -13.47 13.22
C GLY A 405 -5.11 -14.05 13.18
N PHE A 406 -4.62 -14.47 14.36
CA PHE A 406 -3.35 -15.18 14.51
C PHE A 406 -3.49 -16.64 14.09
N TYR A 407 -3.58 -16.87 12.79
CA TYR A 407 -3.91 -18.18 12.22
C TYR A 407 -2.79 -19.22 12.29
N ASP A 408 -3.15 -20.48 12.06
CA ASP A 408 -2.23 -21.61 11.89
C ASP A 408 -2.35 -22.20 10.47
N LEU A 409 -1.26 -22.17 9.71
CA LEU A 409 -1.15 -22.76 8.36
C LEU A 409 -1.10 -24.29 8.38
N ALA A 410 -1.38 -24.96 9.49
CA ALA A 410 -1.76 -26.36 9.50
C ALA A 410 -3.25 -26.56 9.15
N LEU A 411 -4.10 -25.55 9.34
CA LEU A 411 -5.55 -25.64 9.15
C LEU A 411 -5.99 -25.41 7.70
N ASP A 412 -6.71 -26.38 7.12
CA ASP A 412 -7.21 -26.30 5.74
C ASP A 412 -8.17 -25.11 5.55
N GLU A 413 -9.01 -24.81 6.55
CA GLU A 413 -9.94 -23.67 6.51
C GLU A 413 -9.21 -22.33 6.30
N VAL A 414 -8.04 -22.14 6.93
CA VAL A 414 -7.24 -20.92 6.78
C VAL A 414 -6.74 -20.79 5.33
N ARG A 415 -6.16 -21.86 4.79
CA ARG A 415 -5.67 -21.89 3.40
C ARG A 415 -6.81 -21.67 2.39
N GLN A 416 -7.96 -22.26 2.66
CA GLN A 416 -9.15 -22.12 1.83
C GLN A 416 -9.66 -20.67 1.84
N ARG A 417 -9.72 -20.01 3.00
CA ARG A 417 -10.06 -18.58 3.11
C ARG A 417 -9.03 -17.68 2.42
N GLN A 418 -7.74 -17.98 2.53
CA GLN A 418 -6.69 -17.25 1.82
C GLN A 418 -6.87 -17.37 0.30
N ARG A 419 -7.18 -18.58 -0.21
CA ARG A 419 -7.47 -18.80 -1.63
C ARG A 419 -8.68 -18.00 -2.10
N ASP A 420 -9.79 -18.06 -1.37
CA ASP A 420 -11.02 -17.36 -1.73
C ASP A 420 -10.78 -15.85 -1.79
N MET A 421 -10.02 -15.33 -0.84
CA MET A 421 -9.64 -13.92 -0.77
C MET A 421 -8.70 -13.52 -1.93
N ALA A 422 -7.71 -14.34 -2.26
CA ALA A 422 -6.81 -14.10 -3.39
C ALA A 422 -7.60 -14.04 -4.72
N ALA A 423 -8.47 -15.04 -4.95
CA ALA A 423 -9.30 -15.14 -6.15
C ALA A 423 -10.27 -13.95 -6.28
N ALA A 424 -10.97 -13.60 -5.20
CA ALA A 424 -11.93 -12.48 -5.18
C ALA A 424 -11.31 -11.10 -5.44
N HIS A 425 -9.99 -10.98 -5.28
CA HIS A 425 -9.25 -9.72 -5.43
C HIS A 425 -8.24 -9.75 -6.58
N GLY A 426 -8.32 -10.77 -7.44
CA GLY A 426 -7.51 -10.86 -8.66
C GLY A 426 -6.01 -11.05 -8.43
N VAL A 427 -5.64 -11.61 -7.28
CA VAL A 427 -4.31 -12.19 -7.05
C VAL A 427 -4.29 -13.54 -7.79
N ALA A 428 -3.66 -13.55 -8.96
CA ALA A 428 -3.71 -14.64 -9.92
C ALA A 428 -2.98 -15.92 -9.47
N GLY A 429 -2.14 -15.83 -8.44
CA GLY A 429 -1.49 -16.99 -7.84
C GLY A 429 -0.52 -16.63 -6.73
N LEU A 430 -0.03 -17.66 -6.03
CA LEU A 430 0.89 -17.54 -4.91
C LEU A 430 2.22 -18.23 -5.25
N MET A 431 3.33 -17.51 -5.06
CA MET A 431 4.68 -18.05 -5.20
C MET A 431 5.22 -18.45 -3.82
N TYR A 432 5.24 -19.74 -3.54
CA TYR A 432 5.67 -20.25 -2.24
C TYR A 432 7.20 -20.17 -2.09
N TYR A 433 7.66 -19.68 -0.93
CA TYR A 433 9.03 -19.93 -0.52
C TYR A 433 9.23 -21.43 -0.30
N HIS A 434 10.10 -22.03 -1.12
CA HIS A 434 10.41 -23.44 -1.04
C HIS A 434 11.76 -23.65 -0.37
N TYR A 435 11.71 -23.97 0.92
CA TYR A 435 12.89 -24.19 1.76
C TYR A 435 13.36 -25.64 1.65
N TRP A 436 14.20 -25.89 0.65
CA TRP A 436 14.87 -27.17 0.43
C TRP A 436 16.38 -27.02 0.62
N PHE A 437 16.92 -27.77 1.57
CA PHE A 437 18.32 -27.72 2.00
C PHE A 437 18.96 -29.09 1.89
N ALA A 438 19.69 -29.33 0.79
CA ALA A 438 20.42 -30.56 0.54
C ALA A 438 19.62 -31.84 0.90
N GLY A 439 18.45 -32.01 0.24
CA GLY A 439 17.55 -33.15 0.40
C GLY A 439 16.53 -33.05 1.55
N ARG A 440 16.57 -31.98 2.36
CA ARG A 440 15.64 -31.78 3.47
C ARG A 440 14.73 -30.57 3.24
N ARG A 441 13.42 -30.82 3.22
CA ARG A 441 12.39 -29.76 3.25
C ARG A 441 12.18 -29.25 4.68
N VAL A 442 12.01 -27.94 4.83
CA VAL A 442 11.54 -27.28 6.06
C VAL A 442 10.36 -26.39 5.70
N LEU A 443 9.42 -26.18 6.63
CA LEU A 443 8.17 -25.43 6.39
C LEU A 443 7.32 -25.94 5.21
N GLY A 444 7.51 -27.18 4.74
CA GLY A 444 6.85 -27.69 3.53
C GLY A 444 5.35 -28.00 3.68
N LEU A 445 4.79 -27.94 4.89
CA LEU A 445 3.42 -28.37 5.17
C LEU A 445 2.36 -27.66 4.30
N PRO A 446 2.34 -26.32 4.17
CA PRO A 446 1.26 -25.65 3.44
C PRO A 446 1.27 -25.99 1.95
N LEU A 447 2.46 -26.03 1.33
CA LEU A 447 2.62 -26.39 -0.08
C LEU A 447 2.27 -27.86 -0.33
N GLN A 448 2.71 -28.78 0.55
CA GLN A 448 2.35 -30.19 0.44
C GLN A 448 0.83 -30.40 0.56
N ARG A 449 0.18 -29.73 1.52
CA ARG A 449 -1.28 -29.79 1.69
C ARG A 449 -2.03 -29.27 0.47
N LEU A 450 -1.51 -28.22 -0.17
CA LEU A 450 -2.07 -27.71 -1.42
C LEU A 450 -1.94 -28.74 -2.55
N ALA A 451 -0.73 -29.29 -2.75
CA ALA A 451 -0.46 -30.27 -3.79
C ALA A 451 -1.29 -31.56 -3.62
N ASP A 452 -1.42 -32.06 -2.39
CA ASP A 452 -2.19 -33.28 -2.08
C ASP A 452 -3.71 -33.05 -2.04
N GLY A 453 -4.15 -31.79 -1.92
CA GLY A 453 -5.54 -31.39 -1.76
C GLY A 453 -6.20 -30.87 -3.05
N ASP A 454 -7.48 -30.51 -2.94
CA ASP A 454 -8.35 -30.06 -4.03
C ASP A 454 -8.58 -28.54 -4.06
N VAL A 455 -7.90 -27.78 -3.18
CA VAL A 455 -7.96 -26.31 -3.15
C VAL A 455 -7.49 -25.75 -4.49
N ASP A 456 -8.39 -25.12 -5.25
CA ASP A 456 -8.09 -24.54 -6.56
C ASP A 456 -7.34 -23.20 -6.44
N GLN A 457 -6.09 -23.27 -5.97
CA GLN A 457 -5.19 -22.13 -5.85
C GLN A 457 -4.09 -22.27 -6.89
N PRO A 458 -4.00 -21.37 -7.90
CA PRO A 458 -2.83 -21.32 -8.76
C PRO A 458 -1.56 -21.01 -7.96
N PHE A 459 -0.49 -21.77 -8.20
CA PHE A 459 0.75 -21.64 -7.43
C PHE A 459 2.01 -21.93 -8.25
N CYS A 460 3.14 -21.43 -7.77
CA CYS A 460 4.48 -21.82 -8.21
C CYS A 460 5.44 -21.68 -7.03
N VAL A 461 6.74 -21.92 -7.25
CA VAL A 461 7.74 -21.88 -6.18
C VAL A 461 8.92 -20.98 -6.50
N MET A 462 9.46 -20.39 -5.45
CA MET A 462 10.80 -19.82 -5.43
C MET A 462 11.68 -20.67 -4.50
N TRP A 463 12.76 -21.23 -5.04
CA TRP A 463 13.76 -21.91 -4.24
C TRP A 463 14.54 -20.88 -3.41
N ALA A 464 14.23 -20.82 -2.11
CA ALA A 464 14.93 -20.00 -1.13
C ALA A 464 16.26 -20.66 -0.75
N ASN A 465 17.21 -20.68 -1.68
CA ASN A 465 18.45 -21.45 -1.58
C ASN A 465 19.55 -20.79 -0.73
N GLU A 466 19.19 -19.86 0.16
CA GLU A 466 20.13 -19.23 1.09
C GLU A 466 20.21 -19.97 2.43
N ASN A 467 21.37 -19.93 3.10
CA ASN A 467 21.52 -20.54 4.42
C ASN A 467 20.52 -19.94 5.43
N TRP A 468 19.83 -20.79 6.17
CA TRP A 468 19.03 -20.35 7.31
C TRP A 468 19.95 -20.13 8.50
N THR A 469 20.06 -18.89 8.96
CA THR A 469 20.91 -18.53 10.10
C THR A 469 20.08 -18.10 11.31
N ARG A 470 20.70 -18.14 12.50
CA ARG A 470 20.05 -17.76 13.77
C ARG A 470 19.78 -16.26 13.86
N ARG A 471 20.34 -15.46 12.95
CA ARG A 471 19.99 -14.05 12.77
C ARG A 471 19.20 -13.96 11.47
N TRP A 472 18.04 -13.31 11.48
CA TRP A 472 17.20 -13.12 10.30
C TRP A 472 17.77 -12.04 9.35
N ASP A 473 19.09 -12.02 9.12
CA ASP A 473 19.80 -11.05 8.29
C ASP A 473 20.56 -11.69 7.11
N GLY A 474 20.48 -13.01 6.94
CA GLY A 474 21.09 -13.73 5.80
C GLY A 474 22.63 -13.75 5.82
N LEU A 475 23.26 -13.30 6.91
CA LEU A 475 24.72 -13.33 7.08
C LEU A 475 25.17 -14.67 7.67
N ASP A 476 26.29 -15.21 7.19
CA ASP A 476 26.84 -16.57 7.47
C ASP A 476 27.26 -16.85 8.94
N ALA A 477 26.90 -16.00 9.89
CA ALA A 477 27.18 -16.25 11.31
C ALA A 477 26.05 -17.05 11.98
N ASN A 478 26.35 -18.28 12.43
CA ASN A 478 25.44 -19.23 13.11
C ASN A 478 24.35 -19.85 12.21
N VAL A 479 24.77 -20.55 11.15
CA VAL A 479 23.90 -21.36 10.28
C VAL A 479 23.17 -22.45 11.11
N LEU A 480 21.84 -22.45 11.04
CA LEU A 480 20.95 -23.46 11.63
C LEU A 480 20.73 -24.64 10.68
N ILE A 481 20.51 -24.33 9.40
CA ILE A 481 20.48 -25.27 8.28
C ILE A 481 20.99 -24.54 7.03
N GLY A 482 21.88 -25.16 6.26
CA GLY A 482 22.50 -24.54 5.10
C GLY A 482 22.55 -25.48 3.90
N GLN A 483 22.91 -24.93 2.75
CA GLN A 483 23.13 -25.73 1.55
C GLN A 483 24.45 -26.52 1.67
N ASP A 484 24.44 -27.73 1.12
CA ASP A 484 25.58 -28.65 1.09
C ASP A 484 25.50 -29.42 -0.23
N TYR A 485 25.94 -28.76 -1.31
CA TYR A 485 25.85 -29.28 -2.67
C TYR A 485 26.83 -30.43 -2.94
N ASP A 486 27.86 -30.57 -2.11
CA ASP A 486 28.78 -31.71 -2.16
C ASP A 486 28.08 -32.99 -1.67
N ARG A 487 27.22 -32.87 -0.66
CA ARG A 487 26.42 -34.00 -0.14
C ARG A 487 25.20 -34.30 -1.00
N VAL A 488 24.44 -33.27 -1.38
CA VAL A 488 23.25 -33.41 -2.23
C VAL A 488 23.33 -32.36 -3.34
N PRO A 489 23.66 -32.78 -4.58
CA PRO A 489 23.82 -31.86 -5.70
C PRO A 489 22.56 -31.00 -5.94
N ALA A 490 22.77 -29.78 -6.45
CA ALA A 490 21.66 -28.90 -6.84
C ALA A 490 20.78 -29.52 -7.94
N THR A 491 21.29 -30.48 -8.73
CA THR A 491 20.51 -31.24 -9.71
C THR A 491 19.33 -31.98 -9.07
N GLU A 492 19.45 -32.44 -7.82
CA GLU A 492 18.39 -33.18 -7.10
C GLU A 492 17.20 -32.31 -6.70
N PHE A 493 17.33 -30.98 -6.74
CA PHE A 493 16.23 -30.07 -6.40
C PHE A 493 14.99 -30.33 -7.28
N ILE A 494 15.19 -30.64 -8.57
CA ILE A 494 14.06 -30.87 -9.49
C ILE A 494 13.19 -32.03 -9.04
N GLU A 495 13.77 -33.11 -8.51
CA GLU A 495 13.04 -34.31 -8.10
C GLU A 495 12.07 -34.03 -6.94
N ASP A 496 12.38 -33.04 -6.09
CA ASP A 496 11.52 -32.64 -4.97
C ASP A 496 10.25 -31.89 -5.43
N ILE A 497 10.36 -31.09 -6.50
CA ILE A 497 9.23 -30.30 -7.04
C ILE A 497 8.51 -30.98 -8.21
N LEU A 498 9.15 -31.94 -8.87
CA LEU A 498 8.65 -32.62 -10.07
C LEU A 498 7.23 -33.21 -9.92
N PRO A 499 6.86 -33.84 -8.78
CA PRO A 499 5.49 -34.32 -8.59
C PRO A 499 4.45 -33.20 -8.74
N MET A 500 4.78 -31.99 -8.26
CA MET A 500 3.90 -30.82 -8.28
C MET A 500 3.93 -30.06 -9.61
N LEU A 501 5.01 -30.14 -10.39
CA LEU A 501 5.10 -29.45 -11.69
C LEU A 501 4.02 -29.91 -12.70
N ARG A 502 3.48 -31.12 -12.51
CA ARG A 502 2.40 -31.68 -13.35
C ARG A 502 1.01 -31.26 -12.89
N ASP A 503 0.91 -30.60 -11.74
CA ASP A 503 -0.35 -30.09 -11.23
C ASP A 503 -0.93 -29.06 -12.21
N PRO A 504 -2.20 -29.17 -12.63
CA PRO A 504 -2.81 -28.21 -13.54
C PRO A 504 -2.91 -26.80 -12.95
N ARG A 505 -2.85 -26.67 -11.61
CA ARG A 505 -2.82 -25.38 -10.89
C ARG A 505 -1.43 -24.75 -10.91
N TRP A 506 -0.40 -25.45 -11.37
CA TRP A 506 0.96 -24.89 -11.45
C TRP A 506 1.01 -23.77 -12.49
N MET A 507 1.48 -22.59 -12.08
CA MET A 507 1.51 -21.41 -12.93
C MET A 507 2.48 -21.57 -14.10
N ARG A 508 2.03 -21.18 -15.29
CA ARG A 508 2.79 -21.28 -16.54
C ARG A 508 2.86 -19.94 -17.29
N VAL A 509 3.90 -19.81 -18.12
CA VAL A 509 4.07 -18.76 -19.13
C VAL A 509 4.37 -19.46 -20.45
N ASP A 510 3.57 -19.22 -21.49
CA ASP A 510 3.73 -19.88 -22.80
C ASP A 510 3.78 -21.42 -22.69
N GLY A 511 2.99 -21.98 -21.75
CA GLY A 511 2.95 -23.42 -21.44
C GLY A 511 4.09 -23.95 -20.57
N ALA A 512 5.17 -23.17 -20.32
CA ALA A 512 6.30 -23.58 -19.50
C ALA A 512 6.08 -23.28 -18.00
N ALA A 513 6.43 -24.23 -17.13
CA ALA A 513 6.20 -24.17 -15.68
C ALA A 513 7.13 -23.17 -14.99
N ILE A 514 6.58 -22.21 -14.24
CA ILE A 514 7.38 -21.19 -13.55
C ILE A 514 8.12 -21.81 -12.37
N VAL A 515 9.44 -21.62 -12.31
CA VAL A 515 10.28 -21.92 -11.14
C VAL A 515 11.26 -20.78 -10.95
N ALA A 516 11.29 -20.19 -9.75
CA ALA A 516 12.25 -19.12 -9.43
C ALA A 516 13.40 -19.62 -8.54
N VAL A 517 14.59 -19.02 -8.69
CA VAL A 517 15.77 -19.32 -7.86
C VAL A 517 16.28 -18.04 -7.22
N TYR A 518 16.36 -18.02 -5.89
CA TYR A 518 16.66 -16.81 -5.13
C TYR A 518 18.10 -16.30 -5.31
N LYS A 519 19.09 -17.18 -5.12
CA LYS A 519 20.52 -16.89 -5.31
C LYS A 519 21.08 -17.81 -6.39
N ILE A 520 20.72 -17.57 -7.64
CA ILE A 520 21.13 -18.41 -8.78
C ILE A 520 22.66 -18.49 -8.93
N GLY A 521 23.38 -17.43 -8.56
CA GLY A 521 24.85 -17.39 -8.63
C GLY A 521 25.56 -18.31 -7.64
N THR A 522 24.84 -18.87 -6.65
CA THR A 522 25.41 -19.85 -5.71
C THR A 522 25.21 -21.30 -6.14
N VAL A 523 24.48 -21.54 -7.24
CA VAL A 523 24.24 -22.89 -7.78
C VAL A 523 25.52 -23.37 -8.49
N PRO A 524 26.14 -24.49 -8.06
CA PRO A 524 27.31 -25.03 -8.74
C PRO A 524 26.97 -25.46 -10.17
N ASP A 525 27.79 -25.03 -11.13
CA ASP A 525 27.57 -25.25 -12.56
C ASP A 525 26.10 -25.03 -12.95
N ALA A 526 25.61 -23.81 -12.72
CA ALA A 526 24.21 -23.46 -12.90
C ALA A 526 23.69 -23.83 -14.30
N ALA A 527 24.53 -23.68 -15.34
CA ALA A 527 24.16 -24.03 -16.71
C ALA A 527 23.86 -25.52 -16.88
N ALA A 528 24.76 -26.41 -16.43
CA ALA A 528 24.54 -27.84 -16.49
C ALA A 528 23.37 -28.28 -15.58
N THR A 529 23.27 -27.68 -14.39
CA THR A 529 22.20 -27.96 -13.42
C THR A 529 20.82 -27.62 -13.99
N ILE A 530 20.67 -26.44 -14.60
CA ILE A 530 19.41 -26.00 -15.21
C ILE A 530 19.07 -26.83 -16.45
N ALA A 531 20.06 -27.15 -17.29
CA ALA A 531 19.85 -28.02 -18.44
C ALA A 531 19.35 -29.41 -17.99
N HIS A 532 19.90 -29.94 -16.90
CA HIS A 532 19.44 -31.19 -16.30
C HIS A 532 17.98 -31.07 -15.80
N TRP A 533 17.63 -30.00 -15.10
CA TRP A 533 16.25 -29.79 -14.63
C TRP A 533 15.24 -29.75 -15.78
N ARG A 534 15.53 -29.03 -16.86
CA ARG A 534 14.67 -28.98 -18.07
C ARG A 534 14.52 -30.35 -18.71
N GLU A 535 15.60 -31.09 -18.83
CA GLU A 535 15.57 -32.46 -19.38
C GLU A 535 14.71 -33.39 -18.52
N ARG A 536 14.90 -33.39 -17.20
CA ARG A 536 14.09 -34.19 -16.26
C ARG A 536 12.61 -33.82 -16.31
N ALA A 537 12.29 -32.51 -16.31
CA ALA A 537 10.91 -32.04 -16.42
C ALA A 537 10.22 -32.52 -17.71
N ARG A 538 10.93 -32.49 -18.85
CA ARG A 538 10.43 -33.00 -20.14
C ARG A 538 10.22 -34.51 -20.11
N GLN A 539 11.20 -35.27 -19.62
CA GLN A 539 11.13 -36.74 -19.55
C GLN A 539 9.95 -37.25 -18.73
N GLU A 540 9.60 -36.54 -17.67
CA GLU A 540 8.60 -36.95 -16.67
C GLU A 540 7.22 -36.35 -16.94
N GLY A 541 7.06 -35.64 -18.06
CA GLY A 541 5.78 -35.11 -18.53
C GLY A 541 5.35 -33.76 -17.92
N ALA A 542 6.23 -33.05 -17.22
CA ALA A 542 5.96 -31.70 -16.71
C ALA A 542 6.03 -30.61 -17.80
N GLY A 543 6.63 -30.93 -18.95
CA GLY A 543 6.85 -30.01 -20.06
C GLY A 543 8.14 -29.20 -19.89
N GLU A 544 8.17 -27.99 -20.44
CA GLU A 544 9.30 -27.08 -20.25
C GLU A 544 9.21 -26.24 -18.98
N LEU A 545 10.36 -25.70 -18.56
CA LEU A 545 10.48 -24.80 -17.40
C LEU A 545 10.68 -23.35 -17.86
N HIS A 546 9.96 -22.42 -17.24
CA HIS A 546 10.20 -20.98 -17.29
C HIS A 546 10.97 -20.57 -16.03
N LEU A 547 12.29 -20.53 -16.13
CA LEU A 547 13.17 -20.23 -15.00
C LEU A 547 13.36 -18.73 -14.81
N LEU A 548 13.12 -18.29 -13.57
CA LEU A 548 13.33 -16.92 -13.15
C LEU A 548 14.47 -16.82 -12.13
N ALA A 549 15.42 -15.94 -12.38
CA ALA A 549 16.39 -15.54 -11.36
C ALA A 549 15.86 -14.35 -10.56
N VAL A 550 15.98 -14.39 -9.24
CA VAL A 550 15.58 -13.25 -8.41
C VAL A 550 16.68 -12.19 -8.44
N ASP A 551 16.28 -10.95 -8.65
CA ASP A 551 17.19 -9.81 -8.65
C ASP A 551 17.53 -9.37 -7.21
N VAL A 552 18.46 -10.10 -6.58
CA VAL A 552 18.98 -9.81 -5.24
C VAL A 552 20.27 -8.98 -5.25
N GLY A 553 20.87 -8.80 -6.43
CA GLY A 553 22.15 -8.11 -6.64
C GLY A 553 23.36 -9.01 -6.41
N GLU A 554 24.48 -8.70 -7.07
CA GLU A 554 25.70 -9.54 -7.07
C GLU A 554 26.25 -9.81 -5.66
N GLN A 555 26.22 -8.80 -4.78
CA GLN A 555 26.71 -8.94 -3.41
C GLN A 555 25.92 -9.95 -2.57
N MET A 556 24.69 -10.26 -2.97
CA MET A 556 23.82 -11.22 -2.30
C MET A 556 23.72 -12.54 -3.07
N GLY A 557 24.58 -12.78 -4.06
CA GLY A 557 24.59 -14.01 -4.85
C GLY A 557 23.70 -14.00 -6.10
N GLY A 558 23.29 -12.81 -6.55
CA GLY A 558 22.76 -12.61 -7.90
C GLY A 558 23.87 -12.69 -8.96
N LEU A 559 23.48 -12.85 -10.23
CA LEU A 559 24.39 -12.79 -11.38
C LEU A 559 24.12 -11.53 -12.19
N PRO A 560 25.14 -10.95 -12.85
CA PRO A 560 24.92 -9.85 -13.78
C PRO A 560 24.11 -10.33 -14.99
N ARG A 561 23.44 -9.39 -15.67
CA ARG A 561 22.46 -9.71 -16.73
C ARG A 561 23.07 -10.54 -17.85
N GLU A 562 24.28 -10.23 -18.27
CA GLU A 562 25.02 -10.94 -19.32
C GLU A 562 25.24 -12.43 -19.02
N GLU A 563 25.39 -12.80 -17.74
CA GLU A 563 25.56 -14.20 -17.33
C GLU A 563 24.22 -14.94 -17.19
N LEU A 564 23.12 -14.19 -17.03
CA LEU A 564 21.77 -14.75 -16.99
C LEU A 564 21.23 -15.05 -18.40
N VAL A 565 21.72 -14.37 -19.44
CA VAL A 565 21.31 -14.61 -20.83
C VAL A 565 21.63 -16.05 -21.21
N GLY A 566 20.59 -16.82 -21.55
CA GLY A 566 20.71 -18.23 -21.92
C GLY A 566 20.77 -19.19 -20.73
N LEU A 567 20.95 -18.70 -19.50
CA LEU A 567 20.88 -19.47 -18.26
C LEU A 567 19.45 -19.49 -17.69
N ALA A 568 18.80 -18.33 -17.62
CA ALA A 568 17.42 -18.17 -17.15
C ALA A 568 16.54 -17.54 -18.25
N ASP A 569 15.22 -17.74 -18.18
CA ASP A 569 14.25 -17.17 -19.13
C ASP A 569 13.85 -15.74 -18.79
N GLY A 570 14.14 -15.32 -17.56
CA GLY A 570 13.95 -13.96 -17.10
C GLY A 570 14.47 -13.72 -15.70
N THR A 571 14.28 -12.48 -15.25
CA THR A 571 14.54 -12.06 -13.89
C THR A 571 13.27 -11.53 -13.24
N LEU A 572 13.19 -11.55 -11.92
CA LEU A 572 12.07 -10.95 -11.20
C LEU A 572 12.57 -10.04 -10.07
N THR A 573 11.90 -8.90 -9.86
CA THR A 573 12.18 -8.03 -8.71
C THR A 573 11.62 -8.66 -7.42
N PHE A 574 12.42 -8.63 -6.34
CA PHE A 574 11.97 -8.98 -4.99
C PHE A 574 12.10 -7.75 -4.07
N ALA A 575 11.14 -6.83 -4.18
CA ALA A 575 11.14 -5.59 -3.40
C ALA A 575 11.21 -5.89 -1.89
N PRO A 576 11.99 -5.14 -1.07
CA PRO A 576 12.72 -3.93 -1.41
C PRO A 576 14.15 -4.15 -1.95
N HIS A 577 14.58 -5.39 -2.21
CA HIS A 577 15.92 -5.62 -2.75
C HIS A 577 16.10 -4.91 -4.09
N ASN A 578 17.31 -4.34 -4.28
CA ASN A 578 17.71 -3.57 -5.45
C ASN A 578 16.81 -2.38 -5.84
N LEU A 579 15.90 -1.95 -4.97
CA LEU A 579 15.16 -0.70 -5.17
C LEU A 579 15.99 0.52 -4.74
N PRO A 580 15.65 1.73 -5.22
CA PRO A 580 16.26 2.97 -4.73
C PRO A 580 15.97 3.24 -3.24
N TRP A 581 17.03 3.53 -2.50
CA TRP A 581 16.97 3.82 -1.06
C TRP A 581 16.74 5.32 -0.83
N ILE A 582 15.48 5.71 -0.61
CA ILE A 582 15.11 7.09 -0.31
C ILE A 582 14.92 7.27 1.21
N PRO A 583 15.76 8.06 1.91
CA PRO A 583 15.62 8.25 3.35
C PRO A 583 14.30 8.92 3.75
N SER A 584 13.73 8.51 4.89
CA SER A 584 12.58 9.18 5.50
C SER A 584 13.00 10.48 6.21
N ASP A 585 12.14 11.49 6.16
CA ASP A 585 12.27 12.73 6.93
C ASP A 585 11.89 12.56 8.42
N ARG A 586 11.21 11.46 8.78
CA ARG A 586 10.82 11.13 10.16
C ARG A 586 11.93 10.55 11.03
N ALA A 587 13.15 10.38 10.50
CA ALA A 587 14.28 9.83 11.27
C ALA A 587 14.60 10.61 12.55
N GLY A 588 14.22 11.90 12.64
CA GLY A 588 14.39 12.73 13.84
C GLY A 588 13.36 12.49 14.95
N GLU A 589 12.31 11.72 14.70
CA GLU A 589 11.19 11.47 15.63
C GLU A 589 11.26 10.09 16.30
N ALA A 590 12.23 9.28 15.92
CA ALA A 590 12.43 7.95 16.48
C ALA A 590 12.94 7.99 17.93
N ASP A 591 12.60 6.94 18.69
CA ASP A 591 13.11 6.67 20.02
C ASP A 591 14.64 6.73 20.05
N GLU A 592 15.23 7.22 21.15
CA GLU A 592 16.68 7.39 21.29
C GLU A 592 17.49 6.09 21.14
N ARG A 593 16.86 4.93 21.36
CA ARG A 593 17.48 3.61 21.17
C ARG A 593 17.52 3.18 19.71
N PHE A 594 16.80 3.86 18.83
CA PHE A 594 16.73 3.52 17.41
C PHE A 594 18.09 3.70 16.73
N ALA A 595 18.55 2.63 16.11
CA ALA A 595 19.78 2.53 15.33
C ALA A 595 19.55 1.80 13.99
N GLY A 596 18.30 1.79 13.52
CA GLY A 596 17.89 1.24 12.23
C GLY A 596 17.91 2.27 11.10
N ASN A 597 17.27 1.92 9.99
CA ASN A 597 17.07 2.80 8.84
C ASN A 597 15.57 3.05 8.63
N LEU A 598 15.19 4.32 8.50
CA LEU A 598 13.85 4.72 8.07
C LEU A 598 13.90 5.22 6.63
N MET A 599 13.10 4.60 5.78
CA MET A 599 13.00 4.87 4.35
C MET A 599 11.63 5.48 4.01
N GLY A 600 11.55 6.37 3.04
CA GLY A 600 10.30 6.96 2.58
C GLY A 600 9.63 6.07 1.52
N TYR A 601 8.46 5.52 1.84
CA TYR A 601 7.73 4.61 0.93
C TYR A 601 7.33 5.28 -0.39
N ARG A 602 6.69 6.46 -0.33
CA ARG A 602 6.29 7.22 -1.53
C ARG A 602 7.49 7.53 -2.43
N GLY A 603 8.59 8.02 -1.85
CA GLY A 603 9.80 8.33 -2.61
C GLY A 603 10.43 7.09 -3.25
N THR A 604 10.47 5.95 -2.56
CA THR A 604 10.95 4.69 -3.17
C THR A 604 10.02 4.21 -4.28
N ALA A 605 8.69 4.30 -4.12
CA ALA A 605 7.75 3.97 -5.17
C ALA A 605 7.93 4.88 -6.40
N ASP A 606 8.06 6.20 -6.21
CA ASP A 606 8.29 7.16 -7.30
C ASP A 606 9.58 6.84 -8.07
N ALA A 607 10.66 6.55 -7.35
CA ALA A 607 11.94 6.19 -7.95
C ALA A 607 11.88 4.84 -8.70
N ALA A 608 11.19 3.84 -8.14
CA ALA A 608 10.97 2.56 -8.79
C ALA A 608 10.11 2.70 -10.05
N ILE A 609 9.03 3.50 -10.01
CA ILE A 609 8.19 3.80 -11.17
C ILE A 609 9.01 4.46 -12.29
N ALA A 610 9.89 5.42 -11.94
CA ALA A 610 10.75 6.06 -12.93
C ALA A 610 11.68 5.07 -13.67
N GLN A 611 12.14 4.02 -12.99
CA GLN A 611 13.00 2.99 -13.58
C GLN A 611 12.24 2.06 -14.55
N LEU A 612 10.91 1.95 -14.43
CA LEU A 612 10.09 1.11 -15.33
C LEU A 612 10.09 1.61 -16.78
N GLY A 613 10.44 2.89 -17.04
CA GLY A 613 10.55 3.42 -18.39
C GLY A 613 11.64 2.75 -19.25
N SER A 614 12.56 2.01 -18.61
CA SER A 614 13.60 1.20 -19.25
C SER A 614 13.47 -0.29 -18.90
N LEU A 615 12.26 -0.77 -18.64
CA LEU A 615 12.01 -2.15 -18.25
C LEU A 615 12.46 -3.12 -19.36
N ASP A 616 13.37 -4.02 -19.03
CA ASP A 616 13.87 -5.07 -19.93
C ASP A 616 12.77 -6.09 -20.27
N GLU A 617 12.74 -6.61 -21.50
CA GLU A 617 11.68 -7.52 -21.98
C GLU A 617 11.59 -8.84 -21.18
N HIS A 618 12.70 -9.26 -20.60
CA HIS A 618 12.83 -10.48 -19.78
C HIS A 618 12.80 -10.21 -18.26
N HIS A 619 12.61 -8.96 -17.84
CA HIS A 619 12.48 -8.61 -16.42
C HIS A 619 11.01 -8.48 -16.02
N TYR A 620 10.60 -9.23 -15.01
CA TYR A 620 9.29 -9.14 -14.39
C TYR A 620 9.37 -8.17 -13.20
N PRO A 621 8.70 -7.00 -13.28
CA PRO A 621 8.76 -6.02 -12.21
C PRO A 621 8.05 -6.54 -10.97
N GLY A 622 8.48 -6.02 -9.82
CA GLY A 622 7.86 -6.32 -8.53
C GLY A 622 7.66 -5.08 -7.69
N VAL A 623 6.64 -5.14 -6.85
CA VAL A 623 6.24 -4.09 -5.90
C VAL A 623 6.19 -4.68 -4.49
N MET A 624 6.17 -3.84 -3.47
CA MET A 624 5.91 -4.27 -2.10
C MET A 624 4.75 -3.49 -1.50
N VAL A 625 4.01 -4.10 -0.58
CA VAL A 625 2.95 -3.44 0.19
C VAL A 625 3.56 -2.40 1.14
N THR A 626 4.56 -2.84 1.89
CA THR A 626 5.42 -2.09 2.80
C THR A 626 6.65 -2.96 3.09
N PHE A 627 7.58 -2.48 3.90
CA PHE A 627 8.60 -3.30 4.51
C PHE A 627 9.00 -2.72 5.87
N ASP A 628 8.85 -3.50 6.93
CA ASP A 628 9.21 -3.15 8.29
C ASP A 628 9.50 -4.40 9.12
N ASN A 629 10.78 -4.66 9.37
CA ASN A 629 11.24 -5.82 10.15
C ASN A 629 11.47 -5.51 11.65
N THR A 630 10.78 -4.51 12.20
CA THR A 630 10.78 -4.18 13.64
C THR A 630 10.39 -5.37 14.50
N ALA A 631 9.49 -6.25 14.04
CA ALA A 631 9.13 -7.48 14.74
C ALA A 631 10.33 -8.40 15.03
N ARG A 632 11.31 -8.42 14.11
CA ARG A 632 12.55 -9.21 14.23
C ARG A 632 13.67 -8.45 14.92
N LYS A 633 13.81 -7.14 14.64
CA LYS A 633 15.01 -6.35 14.97
C LYS A 633 14.80 -5.20 15.96
N GLN A 634 13.55 -4.86 16.30
CA GLN A 634 13.10 -3.77 17.18
C GLN A 634 13.87 -2.45 17.03
N TRP A 635 15.07 -2.34 17.59
CA TRP A 635 15.88 -1.11 17.62
C TRP A 635 16.80 -0.93 16.41
N THR A 636 17.06 -1.99 15.63
CA THR A 636 17.89 -1.92 14.41
C THR A 636 17.17 -2.38 13.13
N PRO A 637 15.89 -2.02 12.89
CA PRO A 637 15.18 -2.49 11.72
C PRO A 637 15.53 -1.69 10.46
N MET A 638 15.11 -2.20 9.33
CA MET A 638 14.82 -1.40 8.14
C MET A 638 13.30 -1.28 8.06
N ALA A 639 12.80 -0.04 8.00
CA ALA A 639 11.38 0.27 7.99
C ALA A 639 11.03 1.35 6.97
N PHE A 640 9.94 1.17 6.25
CA PHE A 640 9.42 2.11 5.27
C PHE A 640 8.24 2.90 5.85
N THR A 641 8.44 4.20 6.04
CA THR A 641 7.44 5.13 6.54
C THR A 641 6.54 5.60 5.40
N GLY A 642 5.24 5.73 5.62
CA GLY A 642 4.33 6.29 4.61
C GLY A 642 3.60 5.25 3.75
N ALA A 643 3.79 3.96 4.01
CA ALA A 643 3.13 2.90 3.24
C ALA A 643 1.61 2.96 3.37
N ASN A 644 0.91 2.99 2.25
CA ASN A 644 -0.54 3.09 2.19
C ASN A 644 -1.10 2.48 0.88
N PRO A 645 -2.39 2.10 0.85
CA PRO A 645 -3.02 1.46 -0.31
C PRO A 645 -3.03 2.32 -1.58
N TRP A 646 -3.09 3.66 -1.47
CA TRP A 646 -3.10 4.55 -2.65
C TRP A 646 -1.77 4.49 -3.37
N THR A 647 -0.66 4.78 -2.68
CA THR A 647 0.68 4.72 -3.27
C THR A 647 0.99 3.31 -3.81
N PHE A 648 0.60 2.25 -3.08
CA PHE A 648 0.74 0.88 -3.55
C PHE A 648 -0.01 0.63 -4.87
N ARG A 649 -1.28 1.05 -4.96
CA ARG A 649 -2.07 0.93 -6.19
C ARG A 649 -1.37 1.61 -7.37
N ARG A 650 -0.87 2.83 -7.17
CA ARG A 650 -0.18 3.60 -8.23
C ARG A 650 1.05 2.86 -8.73
N TRP A 651 1.86 2.33 -7.82
CA TRP A 651 3.05 1.58 -8.16
C TRP A 651 2.74 0.26 -8.86
N LEU A 652 1.74 -0.49 -8.37
CA LEU A 652 1.28 -1.73 -8.99
C LEU A 652 0.74 -1.49 -10.42
N ALA A 653 -0.06 -0.44 -10.62
CA ALA A 653 -0.58 -0.07 -11.94
C ALA A 653 0.55 0.29 -12.91
N ALA A 654 1.51 1.11 -12.47
CA ALA A 654 2.65 1.48 -13.30
C ALA A 654 3.51 0.26 -13.69
N ALA A 655 3.73 -0.68 -12.76
CA ALA A 655 4.47 -1.93 -13.04
C ALA A 655 3.77 -2.82 -14.06
N LEU A 656 2.43 -2.79 -14.11
CA LEU A 656 1.65 -3.53 -15.10
C LEU A 656 1.64 -2.80 -16.45
N ASP A 657 1.41 -1.48 -16.45
CA ASP A 657 1.37 -0.64 -17.64
C ASP A 657 2.73 -0.64 -18.38
N ALA A 658 3.83 -0.73 -17.64
CA ALA A 658 5.18 -0.87 -18.22
C ALA A 658 5.38 -2.16 -19.05
N GLN A 659 4.44 -3.11 -18.96
CA GLN A 659 4.45 -4.37 -19.70
C GLN A 659 3.39 -4.42 -20.81
N ALA A 660 2.79 -3.27 -21.17
CA ALA A 660 1.66 -3.20 -22.11
C ALA A 660 1.96 -3.81 -23.49
N ASP A 661 3.21 -3.73 -23.94
CA ASP A 661 3.70 -4.25 -25.21
C ASP A 661 3.94 -5.76 -25.21
N ARG A 662 4.03 -6.39 -24.04
CA ARG A 662 4.20 -7.83 -23.89
C ARG A 662 2.90 -8.58 -24.21
N PRO A 663 2.97 -9.86 -24.64
CA PRO A 663 1.81 -10.75 -24.66
C PRO A 663 1.16 -10.85 -23.27
N ALA A 664 -0.18 -10.98 -23.21
CA ALA A 664 -0.93 -10.97 -21.95
C ALA A 664 -0.45 -12.03 -20.92
N GLU A 665 0.02 -13.18 -21.38
CA GLU A 665 0.59 -14.23 -20.51
C GLU A 665 1.91 -13.80 -19.86
N ARG A 666 2.69 -12.92 -20.48
CA ARG A 666 3.98 -12.43 -19.95
C ARG A 666 3.87 -11.17 -19.10
N ARG A 667 2.65 -10.64 -18.91
CA ARG A 667 2.39 -9.48 -18.06
C ARG A 667 2.17 -9.96 -16.63
N ILE A 668 3.24 -10.05 -15.86
CA ILE A 668 3.21 -10.49 -14.47
C ILE A 668 3.88 -9.43 -13.60
N VAL A 669 3.24 -9.07 -12.50
CA VAL A 669 3.85 -8.26 -11.44
C VAL A 669 3.93 -9.10 -10.17
N PHE A 670 5.11 -9.18 -9.58
CA PHE A 670 5.31 -9.85 -8.30
C PHE A 670 5.08 -8.90 -7.13
N VAL A 671 4.42 -9.36 -6.06
CA VAL A 671 4.13 -8.54 -4.88
C VAL A 671 4.78 -9.16 -3.64
N ASN A 672 5.60 -8.38 -2.94
CA ASN A 672 6.05 -8.69 -1.57
C ASN A 672 5.08 -8.07 -0.55
N ALA A 673 4.26 -8.84 0.15
CA ALA A 673 3.97 -10.27 -0.01
C ALA A 673 2.49 -10.53 0.33
N TRP A 674 2.05 -11.78 0.17
CA TRP A 674 0.77 -12.22 0.69
C TRP A 674 0.72 -12.06 2.22
N ASN A 675 1.68 -12.67 2.93
CA ASN A 675 1.62 -12.84 4.38
C ASN A 675 2.97 -12.71 5.13
N GLU A 676 3.91 -11.87 4.70
CA GLU A 676 5.18 -11.68 5.45
C GLU A 676 5.00 -10.77 6.68
N TRP A 677 4.25 -11.23 7.69
CA TRP A 677 3.83 -10.41 8.85
C TRP A 677 5.00 -9.84 9.67
N ALA A 678 6.11 -10.56 9.80
CA ALA A 678 7.26 -10.09 10.57
C ALA A 678 8.10 -9.04 9.83
N GLU A 679 7.81 -8.79 8.56
CA GLU A 679 8.31 -7.65 7.77
C GLU A 679 7.19 -6.67 7.42
N SER A 680 6.00 -6.82 8.03
CA SER A 680 4.80 -6.04 7.76
C SER A 680 4.31 -6.06 6.29
N ALA A 681 4.98 -6.79 5.39
CA ALA A 681 4.70 -6.85 3.97
C ALA A 681 3.53 -7.82 3.69
N VAL A 682 2.31 -7.37 3.96
CA VAL A 682 1.11 -8.22 3.94
C VAL A 682 -0.01 -7.62 3.08
N LEU A 683 -0.44 -8.37 2.06
CA LEU A 683 -1.69 -8.11 1.36
C LEU A 683 -2.89 -8.52 2.22
N GLU A 684 -2.71 -9.50 3.10
CA GLU A 684 -3.77 -9.98 3.99
C GLU A 684 -4.40 -8.86 4.82
N PRO A 685 -5.70 -8.97 5.16
CA PRO A 685 -6.38 -7.93 5.89
C PRO A 685 -5.77 -7.68 7.26
N THR A 686 -5.53 -6.41 7.56
CA THR A 686 -5.04 -5.94 8.85
C THR A 686 -6.15 -5.21 9.60
N ASP A 687 -5.96 -4.98 10.90
CA ASP A 687 -6.90 -4.18 11.69
C ASP A 687 -7.00 -2.71 11.20
N GLN A 688 -5.92 -2.18 10.64
CA GLN A 688 -5.82 -0.82 10.14
C GLN A 688 -6.41 -0.69 8.73
N PHE A 689 -5.91 -1.53 7.82
CA PHE A 689 -6.15 -1.37 6.40
C PHE A 689 -7.33 -2.22 5.93
N GLY A 690 -7.82 -3.17 6.74
CA GLY A 690 -8.80 -4.14 6.28
C GLY A 690 -8.35 -4.78 4.96
N GLN A 691 -9.27 -4.98 4.03
CA GLN A 691 -8.98 -5.54 2.71
C GLN A 691 -8.43 -4.51 1.69
N THR A 692 -8.08 -3.28 2.08
CA THR A 692 -7.82 -2.19 1.10
C THR A 692 -6.62 -2.41 0.18
N TYR A 693 -5.58 -3.14 0.61
CA TYR A 693 -4.49 -3.55 -0.29
C TYR A 693 -4.93 -4.60 -1.32
N LEU A 694 -5.82 -5.52 -0.94
CA LEU A 694 -6.43 -6.47 -1.87
C LEU A 694 -7.37 -5.76 -2.84
N LEU A 695 -8.13 -4.77 -2.37
CA LEU A 695 -8.98 -3.92 -3.22
C LEU A 695 -8.14 -3.12 -4.23
N ALA A 696 -6.93 -2.68 -3.86
CA ALA A 696 -5.98 -2.11 -4.80
C ALA A 696 -5.54 -3.12 -5.87
N CYS A 697 -5.26 -4.38 -5.49
CA CYS A 697 -5.00 -5.45 -6.47
C CYS A 697 -6.20 -5.67 -7.40
N ARG A 698 -7.42 -5.79 -6.85
CA ARG A 698 -8.67 -5.97 -7.63
C ARG A 698 -8.86 -4.86 -8.65
N GLN A 699 -8.53 -3.63 -8.28
CA GLN A 699 -8.65 -2.47 -9.15
C GLN A 699 -7.64 -2.50 -10.31
N VAL A 700 -6.44 -3.05 -10.12
CA VAL A 700 -5.37 -3.10 -11.13
C VAL A 700 -5.37 -4.41 -11.93
N SER A 701 -5.88 -5.48 -11.37
CA SER A 701 -5.96 -6.81 -11.97
C SER A 701 -7.25 -7.46 -11.48
N PRO A 702 -8.41 -7.16 -12.10
CA PRO A 702 -9.67 -7.73 -11.64
C PRO A 702 -9.69 -9.27 -11.78
N PRO A 703 -10.48 -9.99 -10.95
CA PRO A 703 -10.69 -11.43 -11.07
C PRO A 703 -11.10 -11.82 -12.50
N ARG A 704 -10.55 -12.94 -12.99
CA ARG A 704 -10.81 -13.45 -14.34
C ARG A 704 -11.87 -14.53 -14.37
#